data_AF-A0A936LJY9-F1
#
_entry.id   AF-A0A936LJY9-F1
#
_cell.length_a   1.000
_cell.length_b   1.000
_cell.length_c   1.000
_cell.angle_alpha   90.00
_cell.angle_beta   90.00
_cell.angle_gamma   90.00
#
_symmetry.space_group_name_H-M   'P 1'
#
loop_
_entity.id
_entity.type
_entity.pdbx_description
1 polymer ?
#
loop_
_entity_poly.entity_id
_entity_poly.type
_entity_poly.pdbx_seq_one_letter_code
_entity_poly.pdbx_strand_id
1 'polypeptide(L)'
;MTRRLRIAVYMLVVLGGVGADAQSTLPKAENDSLWAVWNNPRAADTLRLSAMYDIVFGGYLDTQPDSAIHYAQRMVDLAGKTGLKNQMARALNLQGQAFKINGELTNALDQCARGLKISEEIGNKQGIASCLHSLGSIYRKLGDHAQAIDHYTRSLRIKESLDDQTGLAATLNSMGGVYRDQGDLIMAIDHYMRSLKIEERLGNRKGIATSLNNLGIIYQEQGDHARAVEHYTRSLRINEEFGDRSSVSSVLNNIGTVYREQGDPVRAMDYFTRSLKINEELGDQADIARSLNNIGNIYSEQGDHAKALDHYTRRLRIEVELGNRGGVGRALNNIGDVYRESGEYALALDHYTRSLRIADELGNKSSKTICLNNIALNHQDQGDHLRAIKYGNNGMQLAQGIGRVDLTMDLAEILYRSYKALGRSDSALLMHELYIGLRDSIRSEENKEELMRQEFQYDYAKRTLADSLAHAGEQRRMELENEAAVARERSRRNILLFAGIGVLLLAGGLWNRLRFVRRANVEADRLRQRAEASERFKQQFLANMSHEIRTPMNAIVGMSGILKRNAHAPEQDKYINAIAQSSENLLVILNDILDLSKLEAGKVELEQVPFDPRQVIGNVRDILRFKAEEKGLALEVSINDDVPRSLQGDPTRLNQIVLNLAGNGIKFADRGSVSMAAKWSDGALSIAVSDTGIGIPADRLDKVFEEFTQAYSDTTRKYGGTGLGLTISKRLAEMQGGSITVISEQGKGSTFTVSIPYAIPTGTAGAFNTQPVTPQPATELKNLRILLAEDNEFNAMVAQDELADAIPGVHVDVAANGRVAVEMVQTNDYDMILMDVQMPEMNGYDATRAIRALLGPEISGPNKSRTPIIAMTANVLKEEVERCKEAGMDGYVPKPFKQQELMDAIGTAMNKALRTT
;
A
#
# COMPACT_ATOMS: atom_id res chain seq x y z
N MET A 1 -12.51 -6.80 66.66
CA MET A 1 -11.30 -6.23 66.02
C MET A 1 -10.46 -7.27 65.26
N THR A 2 -11.04 -8.39 64.78
CA THR A 2 -10.26 -9.54 64.23
C THR A 2 -10.99 -10.26 63.07
N ARG A 3 -11.52 -9.49 62.11
CA ARG A 3 -11.99 -10.02 60.80
C ARG A 3 -11.66 -9.10 59.63
N ARG A 4 -11.55 -7.78 59.86
CA ARG A 4 -11.13 -6.80 58.85
C ARG A 4 -9.62 -6.79 58.57
N LEU A 5 -8.77 -7.24 59.50
CA LEU A 5 -7.31 -7.31 59.27
C LEU A 5 -6.86 -8.50 58.40
N ARG A 6 -7.66 -9.57 58.27
CA ARG A 6 -7.33 -10.72 57.40
C ARG A 6 -7.74 -10.52 55.93
N ILE A 7 -8.69 -9.63 55.66
CA ILE A 7 -9.07 -9.25 54.29
C ILE A 7 -8.14 -8.15 53.76
N ALA A 8 -7.59 -7.30 54.64
CA ALA A 8 -6.60 -6.30 54.25
C ALA A 8 -5.28 -6.91 53.73
N VAL A 9 -4.85 -8.06 54.25
CA VAL A 9 -3.66 -8.77 53.76
C VAL A 9 -3.92 -9.49 52.42
N TYR A 10 -5.17 -9.83 52.10
CA TYR A 10 -5.52 -10.43 50.80
C TYR A 10 -5.83 -9.38 49.72
N MET A 11 -6.30 -8.18 50.09
CA MET A 11 -6.53 -7.08 49.12
C MET A 11 -5.26 -6.28 48.79
N LEU A 12 -4.24 -6.28 49.65
CA LEU A 12 -2.96 -5.64 49.34
C LEU A 12 -2.10 -6.42 48.34
N VAL A 13 -2.45 -7.67 48.01
CA VAL A 13 -1.74 -8.50 47.04
C VAL A 13 -2.38 -8.47 45.64
N VAL A 14 -3.62 -7.96 45.50
CA VAL A 14 -4.37 -8.03 44.22
C VAL A 14 -4.56 -6.65 43.55
N LEU A 15 -4.25 -5.53 44.20
CA LEU A 15 -4.46 -4.18 43.64
C LEU A 15 -3.23 -3.25 43.63
N GLY A 16 -2.02 -3.79 43.76
CA GLY A 16 -0.77 -3.02 43.66
C GLY A 16 -0.17 -3.00 42.25
N GLY A 17 -0.80 -2.30 41.31
CA GLY A 17 -0.09 -1.85 40.11
C GLY A 17 0.83 -0.69 40.48
N VAL A 18 2.15 -0.88 40.33
CA VAL A 18 3.15 0.00 39.68
C VAL A 18 4.54 -0.46 40.12
N GLY A 19 5.32 -0.95 39.15
CA GLY A 19 6.78 -0.89 39.18
C GLY A 19 7.53 -2.21 39.38
N ALA A 20 8.28 -2.55 38.32
CA ALA A 20 9.51 -3.34 38.31
C ALA A 20 9.43 -4.87 38.29
N ASP A 21 10.16 -5.39 37.29
CA ASP A 21 10.78 -6.71 37.14
C ASP A 21 9.88 -7.95 37.14
N ALA A 22 9.57 -8.45 35.93
CA ALA A 22 9.30 -9.87 35.74
C ALA A 22 9.71 -10.31 34.32
N GLN A 23 10.87 -10.98 34.25
CA GLN A 23 11.10 -12.08 33.31
C GLN A 23 9.93 -13.07 33.40
N SER A 24 9.74 -13.91 32.40
CA SER A 24 8.80 -15.05 32.40
C SER A 24 9.15 -16.16 33.40
N THR A 25 9.74 -15.78 34.54
CA THR A 25 9.98 -16.57 35.73
C THR A 25 9.30 -15.85 36.88
N LEU A 26 8.42 -16.53 37.61
CA LEU A 26 7.90 -16.04 38.89
C LEU A 26 9.08 -15.49 39.72
N PRO A 27 9.02 -14.24 40.23
CA PRO A 27 10.07 -13.68 41.08
C PRO A 27 10.47 -14.70 42.12
N LYS A 28 11.77 -14.88 42.35
CA LYS A 28 12.29 -15.97 43.21
C LYS A 28 11.55 -16.05 44.56
N ALA A 29 11.25 -14.90 45.17
CA ALA A 29 10.49 -14.82 46.42
C ALA A 29 9.02 -15.30 46.31
N GLU A 30 8.37 -15.05 45.18
CA GLU A 30 7.00 -15.49 44.90
C GLU A 30 6.98 -16.99 44.59
N ASN A 31 7.95 -17.49 43.81
CA ASN A 31 8.13 -18.91 43.54
C ASN A 31 8.44 -19.71 44.82
N ASP A 32 9.34 -19.20 45.67
CA ASP A 32 9.67 -19.78 46.97
C ASP A 32 8.41 -19.85 47.88
N SER A 33 7.53 -18.85 47.80
CA SER A 33 6.27 -18.81 48.53
C SER A 33 5.28 -19.88 48.03
N LEU A 34 5.17 -20.08 46.72
CA LEU A 34 4.30 -21.13 46.14
C LEU A 34 4.82 -22.53 46.47
N TRP A 35 6.14 -22.73 46.45
CA TRP A 35 6.78 -23.99 46.85
C TRP A 35 6.54 -24.32 48.33
N ALA A 36 6.57 -23.31 49.20
CA ALA A 36 6.22 -23.47 50.60
C ALA A 36 4.76 -23.92 50.79
N VAL A 37 3.83 -23.39 49.98
CA VAL A 37 2.42 -23.82 49.99
C VAL A 37 2.28 -25.28 49.53
N TRP A 38 2.92 -25.67 48.43
CA TRP A 38 2.88 -27.04 47.92
C TRP A 38 3.41 -28.08 48.93
N ASN A 39 4.54 -27.75 49.55
CA ASN A 39 5.24 -28.62 50.50
C ASN A 39 4.62 -28.63 51.90
N ASN A 40 3.63 -27.78 52.19
CA ASN A 40 2.96 -27.76 53.48
C ASN A 40 1.84 -28.82 53.54
N PRO A 41 2.00 -29.92 54.30
CA PRO A 41 0.98 -30.98 54.38
C PRO A 41 -0.28 -30.55 55.14
N ARG A 42 -0.27 -29.38 55.81
CA ARG A 42 -1.45 -28.82 56.50
C ARG A 42 -2.26 -27.87 55.62
N ALA A 43 -1.76 -27.51 54.44
CA ALA A 43 -2.50 -26.68 53.48
C ALA A 43 -3.60 -27.52 52.79
N ALA A 44 -4.72 -26.88 52.45
CA ALA A 44 -5.79 -27.56 51.71
C ALA A 44 -5.28 -28.05 50.35
N ASP A 45 -5.61 -29.28 49.95
CA ASP A 45 -5.10 -29.87 48.71
C ASP A 45 -5.49 -29.08 47.46
N THR A 46 -6.64 -28.40 47.47
CA THR A 46 -7.04 -27.47 46.40
C THR A 46 -6.08 -26.28 46.26
N LEU A 47 -5.61 -25.73 47.38
CA LEU A 47 -4.64 -24.63 47.40
C LEU A 47 -3.25 -25.11 46.96
N ARG A 48 -2.84 -26.31 47.42
CA ARG A 48 -1.59 -26.94 47.00
C ARG A 48 -1.58 -27.18 45.50
N LEU A 49 -2.65 -27.75 44.94
CA LEU A 49 -2.80 -27.97 43.51
C LEU A 49 -2.81 -26.66 42.70
N SER A 50 -3.45 -25.60 43.20
CA SER A 50 -3.40 -24.29 42.55
C SER A 50 -1.98 -23.71 42.54
N ALA A 51 -1.27 -23.76 43.68
CA ALA A 51 0.10 -23.27 43.76
C ALA A 51 1.03 -24.03 42.82
N MET A 52 0.89 -25.35 42.72
CA MET A 52 1.68 -26.14 41.77
C MET A 52 1.30 -25.85 40.31
N TYR A 53 0.02 -25.59 40.02
CA TYR A 53 -0.39 -25.15 38.69
C TYR A 53 0.34 -23.87 38.29
N ASP A 54 0.38 -22.88 39.19
CA ASP A 54 1.00 -21.58 38.93
C ASP A 54 2.52 -21.70 38.79
N ILE A 55 3.18 -22.55 39.59
CA ILE A 55 4.61 -22.88 39.44
C ILE A 55 4.90 -23.47 38.05
N VAL A 56 4.13 -24.49 37.66
CA VAL A 56 4.37 -25.20 36.40
C VAL A 56 4.06 -24.30 35.22
N PHE A 57 2.87 -23.69 35.18
CA PHE A 57 2.43 -22.83 34.08
C PHE A 57 3.24 -21.54 33.97
N GLY A 58 3.60 -20.91 35.09
CA GLY A 58 4.27 -19.61 35.13
C GLY A 58 5.81 -19.65 35.14
N GLY A 59 6.43 -20.84 35.20
CA GLY A 59 7.89 -20.93 35.32
C GLY A 59 8.55 -22.10 34.58
N TYR A 60 7.96 -23.30 34.64
CA TYR A 60 8.61 -24.50 34.07
C TYR A 60 8.15 -24.84 32.65
N LEU A 61 6.93 -24.47 32.28
CA LEU A 61 6.29 -24.95 31.06
C LEU A 61 7.10 -24.65 29.79
N ASP A 62 7.60 -23.42 29.66
CA ASP A 62 8.34 -22.98 28.47
C ASP A 62 9.87 -23.15 28.60
N THR A 63 10.39 -23.25 29.83
CA THR A 63 11.84 -23.24 30.08
C THR A 63 12.42 -24.63 30.40
N GLN A 64 11.62 -25.52 30.98
CA GLN A 64 12.04 -26.82 31.51
C GLN A 64 10.90 -27.85 31.38
N PRO A 65 10.60 -28.29 30.14
CA PRO A 65 9.42 -29.11 29.85
C PRO A 65 9.42 -30.46 30.59
N ASP A 66 10.58 -31.12 30.76
CA ASP A 66 10.67 -32.37 31.52
C ASP A 66 10.25 -32.20 32.98
N SER A 67 10.67 -31.10 33.62
CA SER A 67 10.26 -30.75 34.98
C SER A 67 8.78 -30.40 35.03
N ALA A 68 8.26 -29.70 34.02
CA ALA A 68 6.84 -29.39 33.91
C ALA A 68 5.99 -30.68 33.82
N ILE A 69 6.42 -31.67 33.03
CA ILE A 69 5.76 -32.99 32.94
C ILE A 69 5.79 -33.69 34.31
N HIS A 70 6.94 -33.72 34.97
CA HIS A 70 7.10 -34.34 36.29
C HIS A 70 6.14 -33.73 37.32
N TYR A 71 6.11 -32.40 37.44
CA TYR A 71 5.28 -31.73 38.41
C TYR A 71 3.79 -31.80 38.07
N ALA A 72 3.42 -31.72 36.79
CA ALA A 72 2.05 -31.95 36.36
C ALA A 72 1.58 -33.38 36.70
N GLN A 73 2.44 -34.40 36.56
CA GLN A 73 2.13 -35.76 37.01
C GLN A 73 1.87 -35.81 38.53
N ARG A 74 2.69 -35.13 39.35
CA ARG A 74 2.45 -35.07 40.80
C ARG A 74 1.12 -34.41 41.16
N MET A 75 0.68 -33.42 40.37
CA MET A 75 -0.65 -32.83 40.52
C MET A 75 -1.76 -33.84 40.19
N VAL A 76 -1.62 -34.59 39.09
CA VAL A 76 -2.57 -35.65 38.70
C VAL A 76 -2.68 -36.70 39.81
N ASP A 77 -1.56 -37.15 40.38
CA ASP A 77 -1.53 -38.14 41.45
C ASP A 77 -2.23 -37.65 42.72
N LEU A 78 -1.95 -36.41 43.15
CA LEU A 78 -2.57 -35.83 44.34
C LEU A 78 -4.08 -35.59 44.14
N ALA A 79 -4.48 -35.04 42.98
CA ALA A 79 -5.88 -34.82 42.66
C ALA A 79 -6.66 -36.14 42.56
N GLY A 80 -6.04 -37.19 42.02
CA GLY A 80 -6.60 -38.54 41.96
C GLY A 80 -6.81 -39.15 43.36
N LYS A 81 -5.81 -39.06 44.24
CA LYS A 81 -5.89 -39.56 45.62
C LYS A 81 -6.97 -38.87 46.45
N THR A 82 -7.19 -37.57 46.20
CA THR A 82 -8.13 -36.73 46.96
C THR A 82 -9.52 -36.68 46.34
N GLY A 83 -9.73 -37.28 45.17
CA GLY A 83 -11.01 -37.29 44.46
C GLY A 83 -11.41 -35.93 43.88
N LEU A 84 -10.49 -34.97 43.76
CA LEU A 84 -10.74 -33.63 43.26
C LEU A 84 -10.81 -33.61 41.72
N LYS A 85 -11.91 -34.12 41.14
CA LYS A 85 -12.09 -34.28 39.68
C LYS A 85 -11.81 -33.01 38.87
N ASN A 86 -12.23 -31.83 39.35
CA ASN A 86 -11.98 -30.57 38.66
C ASN A 86 -10.46 -30.24 38.57
N GLN A 87 -9.74 -30.40 39.68
CA GLN A 87 -8.28 -30.17 39.69
C GLN A 87 -7.54 -31.25 38.91
N MET A 88 -8.05 -32.49 38.90
CA MET A 88 -7.52 -33.57 38.08
C MET A 88 -7.61 -33.25 36.59
N ALA A 89 -8.76 -32.76 36.11
CA ALA A 89 -8.91 -32.35 34.72
C ALA A 89 -7.96 -31.19 34.35
N ARG A 90 -7.83 -30.20 35.24
CA ARG A 90 -6.91 -29.07 35.04
C ARG A 90 -5.44 -29.51 35.02
N ALA A 91 -5.05 -30.45 35.87
CA ALA A 91 -3.70 -31.03 35.91
C ALA A 91 -3.39 -31.85 34.65
N LEU A 92 -4.33 -32.68 34.18
CA LEU A 92 -4.20 -33.45 32.93
C LEU A 92 -4.04 -32.52 31.72
N ASN A 93 -4.81 -31.42 31.66
CA ASN A 93 -4.67 -30.44 30.58
C ASN A 93 -3.29 -29.73 30.62
N LEU A 94 -2.77 -29.41 31.81
CA LEU A 94 -1.44 -28.83 31.95
C LEU A 94 -0.35 -29.82 31.55
N GLN A 95 -0.49 -31.08 31.95
CA GLN A 95 0.41 -32.17 31.56
C GLN A 95 0.42 -32.36 30.04
N GLY A 96 -0.75 -32.32 29.39
CA GLY A 96 -0.84 -32.39 27.94
C GLY A 96 -0.14 -31.21 27.24
N GLN A 97 -0.24 -30.00 27.79
CA GLN A 97 0.52 -28.84 27.29
C GLN A 97 2.04 -29.03 27.45
N ALA A 98 2.50 -29.58 28.58
CA ALA A 98 3.91 -29.85 28.82
C ALA A 98 4.45 -30.91 27.84
N PHE A 99 3.73 -32.02 27.63
CA PHE A 99 4.08 -33.02 26.61
C PHE A 99 4.13 -32.43 25.20
N LYS A 100 3.19 -31.53 24.85
CA LYS A 100 3.18 -30.83 23.55
C LYS A 100 4.44 -29.98 23.34
N ILE A 101 4.93 -29.32 24.39
CA ILE A 101 6.16 -28.51 24.32
C ILE A 101 7.37 -29.44 24.21
N ASN A 102 7.38 -30.56 24.93
CA ASN A 102 8.43 -31.59 24.83
C ASN A 102 8.45 -32.36 23.49
N GLY A 103 7.45 -32.17 22.63
CA GLY A 103 7.32 -32.86 21.34
C GLY A 103 6.63 -34.22 21.41
N GLU A 104 6.18 -34.66 22.58
CA GLU A 104 5.46 -35.93 22.80
C GLU A 104 3.96 -35.77 22.47
N LEU A 105 3.65 -35.54 21.19
CA LEU A 105 2.30 -35.16 20.75
C LEU A 105 1.22 -36.23 21.03
N THR A 106 1.57 -37.52 20.98
CA THR A 106 0.62 -38.61 21.32
C THR A 106 0.26 -38.61 22.80
N ASN A 107 1.25 -38.43 23.68
CA ASN A 107 1.01 -38.32 25.12
C ASN A 107 0.22 -37.06 25.46
N ALA A 108 0.52 -35.95 24.75
CA ALA A 108 -0.23 -34.71 24.87
C ALA A 108 -1.72 -34.90 24.54
N LEU A 109 -2.04 -35.58 23.43
CA LEU A 109 -3.41 -35.90 23.03
C LEU A 109 -4.12 -36.73 24.10
N ASP A 110 -3.50 -37.81 24.59
CA ASP A 110 -4.11 -38.67 25.62
C ASP A 110 -4.47 -37.90 26.89
N GLN A 111 -3.52 -37.10 27.43
CA GLN A 111 -3.77 -36.36 28.66
C GLN A 111 -4.86 -35.29 28.49
N CYS A 112 -4.83 -34.52 27.39
CA CYS A 112 -5.86 -33.52 27.12
C CYS A 112 -7.23 -34.16 26.87
N ALA A 113 -7.31 -35.30 26.17
CA ALA A 113 -8.57 -36.01 25.94
C ALA A 113 -9.17 -36.58 27.25
N ARG A 114 -8.33 -37.11 28.13
CA ARG A 114 -8.76 -37.55 29.48
C ARG A 114 -9.24 -36.38 30.33
N GLY A 115 -8.54 -35.25 30.30
CA GLY A 115 -8.96 -34.01 30.97
C GLY A 115 -10.29 -33.47 30.45
N LEU A 116 -10.49 -33.53 29.13
CA LEU A 116 -11.75 -33.15 28.48
C LEU A 116 -12.90 -34.03 28.96
N LYS A 117 -12.73 -35.36 28.92
CA LYS A 117 -13.76 -36.32 29.38
C LYS A 117 -14.17 -36.08 30.84
N ILE A 118 -13.20 -35.88 31.74
CA ILE A 118 -13.51 -35.58 33.15
C ILE A 118 -14.26 -34.24 33.27
N SER A 119 -13.88 -33.23 32.48
CA SER A 119 -14.56 -31.93 32.49
C SER A 119 -16.00 -32.03 31.99
N GLU A 120 -16.27 -32.86 30.99
CA GLU A 120 -17.62 -33.17 30.49
C GLU A 120 -18.45 -33.92 31.54
N GLU A 121 -17.89 -34.94 32.19
CA GLU A 121 -18.56 -35.70 33.26
C GLU A 121 -19.02 -34.82 34.44
N ILE A 122 -18.23 -33.81 34.81
CA ILE A 122 -18.55 -32.91 35.92
C ILE A 122 -19.27 -31.62 35.47
N GLY A 123 -19.53 -31.46 34.17
CA GLY A 123 -20.17 -30.27 33.60
C GLY A 123 -19.36 -28.97 33.73
N ASN A 124 -18.02 -29.05 33.86
CA ASN A 124 -17.17 -27.86 33.97
C ASN A 124 -16.91 -27.26 32.58
N LYS A 125 -17.74 -26.29 32.18
CA LYS A 125 -17.61 -25.57 30.90
C LYS A 125 -16.23 -24.93 30.70
N GLN A 126 -15.62 -24.34 31.74
CA GLN A 126 -14.31 -23.69 31.63
C GLN A 126 -13.19 -24.73 31.39
N GLY A 127 -13.29 -25.89 32.04
CA GLY A 127 -12.39 -27.03 31.82
C GLY A 127 -12.53 -27.61 30.41
N ILE A 128 -13.76 -27.77 29.91
CA ILE A 128 -14.05 -28.22 28.54
C ILE A 128 -13.42 -27.26 27.53
N ALA A 129 -13.68 -25.95 27.64
CA ALA A 129 -13.11 -24.95 26.75
C ALA A 129 -11.57 -24.94 26.74
N SER A 130 -10.95 -25.10 27.91
CA SER A 130 -9.48 -25.12 28.06
C SER A 130 -8.86 -26.37 27.43
N CYS A 131 -9.46 -27.55 27.64
CA CYS A 131 -8.98 -28.79 27.03
C CYS A 131 -9.14 -28.78 25.51
N LEU A 132 -10.27 -28.26 25.00
CA LEU A 132 -10.50 -28.10 23.57
C LEU A 132 -9.48 -27.14 22.93
N HIS A 133 -9.14 -26.03 23.60
CA HIS A 133 -8.08 -25.13 23.13
C HIS A 133 -6.71 -25.84 23.04
N SER A 134 -6.35 -26.61 24.07
CA SER A 134 -5.09 -27.39 24.06
C SER A 134 -5.09 -28.45 22.96
N LEU A 135 -6.19 -29.19 22.79
CA LEU A 135 -6.33 -30.16 21.70
C LEU A 135 -6.17 -29.50 20.34
N GLY A 136 -6.81 -28.34 20.11
CA GLY A 136 -6.63 -27.56 18.89
C GLY A 136 -5.16 -27.22 18.63
N SER A 137 -4.42 -26.83 19.67
CA SER A 137 -2.98 -26.56 19.57
C SER A 137 -2.14 -27.80 19.26
N ILE A 138 -2.53 -28.95 19.78
CA ILE A 138 -1.83 -30.23 19.53
C ILE A 138 -2.10 -30.71 18.11
N TYR A 139 -3.35 -30.67 17.64
CA TYR A 139 -3.70 -31.02 16.26
C TYR A 139 -3.04 -30.10 15.23
N ARG A 140 -2.93 -28.80 15.53
CA ARG A 140 -2.14 -27.87 14.71
C ARG A 140 -0.68 -28.33 14.58
N LYS A 141 -0.03 -28.72 15.68
CA LYS A 141 1.35 -29.26 15.63
C LYS A 141 1.46 -30.60 14.88
N LEU A 142 0.40 -31.40 14.85
CA LEU A 142 0.32 -32.63 14.06
C LEU A 142 0.08 -32.38 12.56
N GLY A 143 -0.23 -31.15 12.16
CA GLY A 143 -0.60 -30.79 10.79
C GLY A 143 -2.05 -31.11 10.43
N ASP A 144 -2.86 -31.58 11.39
CA ASP A 144 -4.30 -31.80 11.19
C ASP A 144 -5.06 -30.49 11.47
N HIS A 145 -5.01 -29.60 10.48
CA HIS A 145 -5.63 -28.28 10.57
C HIS A 145 -7.16 -28.35 10.71
N ALA A 146 -7.79 -29.38 10.16
CA ALA A 146 -9.25 -29.55 10.23
C ALA A 146 -9.71 -29.85 11.67
N GLN A 147 -9.06 -30.79 12.35
CA GLN A 147 -9.33 -31.07 13.76
C GLN A 147 -8.96 -29.87 14.64
N ALA A 148 -7.86 -29.17 14.31
CA ALA A 148 -7.48 -27.96 15.05
C ALA A 148 -8.59 -26.89 15.02
N ILE A 149 -9.15 -26.61 13.83
CA ILE A 149 -10.25 -25.65 13.65
C ILE A 149 -11.52 -26.10 14.38
N ASP A 150 -11.90 -27.38 14.31
CA ASP A 150 -13.08 -27.90 15.03
C ASP A 150 -12.95 -27.66 16.55
N HIS A 151 -11.83 -28.09 17.12
CA HIS A 151 -11.57 -27.95 18.55
C HIS A 151 -11.52 -26.48 18.99
N TYR A 152 -10.85 -25.61 18.22
CA TYR A 152 -10.86 -24.18 18.53
C TYR A 152 -12.24 -23.56 18.39
N THR A 153 -13.03 -23.93 17.38
CA THR A 153 -14.40 -23.43 17.19
C THR A 153 -15.31 -23.82 18.35
N ARG A 154 -15.23 -25.07 18.82
CA ARG A 154 -15.97 -25.53 20.00
C ARG A 154 -15.51 -24.81 21.27
N SER A 155 -14.20 -24.60 21.44
CA SER A 155 -13.65 -23.81 22.55
C SER A 155 -14.18 -22.37 22.54
N LEU A 156 -14.18 -21.73 21.36
CA LEU A 156 -14.64 -20.36 21.15
C LEU A 156 -16.10 -20.20 21.60
N ARG A 157 -17.02 -21.04 21.11
CA ARG A 157 -18.45 -20.99 21.46
C ARG A 157 -18.69 -21.11 22.97
N ILE A 158 -17.92 -21.97 23.65
CA ILE A 158 -18.05 -22.13 25.10
C ILE A 158 -17.54 -20.89 25.82
N LYS A 159 -16.39 -20.33 25.40
CA LYS A 159 -15.84 -19.09 25.97
C LYS A 159 -16.76 -17.89 25.77
N GLU A 160 -17.41 -17.78 24.61
CA GLU A 160 -18.49 -16.79 24.37
C GLU A 160 -19.63 -16.96 25.38
N SER A 161 -20.09 -18.19 25.61
CA SER A 161 -21.16 -18.47 26.58
C SER A 161 -20.77 -18.21 28.04
N LEU A 162 -19.47 -18.10 28.33
CA LEU A 162 -18.91 -17.82 29.65
C LEU A 162 -18.50 -16.35 29.83
N ASP A 163 -18.62 -15.52 28.78
CA ASP A 163 -18.08 -14.16 28.69
C ASP A 163 -16.57 -14.08 29.01
N ASP A 164 -15.82 -15.13 28.65
CA ASP A 164 -14.36 -15.20 28.82
C ASP A 164 -13.65 -14.52 27.65
N GLN A 165 -13.62 -13.18 27.67
CA GLN A 165 -13.03 -12.36 26.61
C GLN A 165 -11.53 -12.62 26.42
N THR A 166 -10.77 -12.81 27.51
CA THR A 166 -9.33 -13.13 27.46
C THR A 166 -9.10 -14.47 26.78
N GLY A 167 -9.84 -15.51 27.19
CA GLY A 167 -9.76 -16.83 26.56
C GLY A 167 -10.18 -16.79 25.09
N LEU A 168 -11.15 -15.95 24.74
CA LEU A 168 -11.63 -15.79 23.37
C LEU A 168 -10.54 -15.19 22.46
N ALA A 169 -9.90 -14.11 22.91
CA ALA A 169 -8.79 -13.49 22.18
C ALA A 169 -7.63 -14.46 21.97
N ALA A 170 -7.28 -15.26 22.98
CA ALA A 170 -6.23 -16.28 22.87
C ALA A 170 -6.58 -17.41 21.88
N THR A 171 -7.85 -17.87 21.87
CA THR A 171 -8.31 -18.87 20.89
C THR A 171 -8.30 -18.29 19.48
N LEU A 172 -8.76 -17.06 19.27
CA LEU A 172 -8.71 -16.40 17.95
C LEU A 172 -7.27 -16.25 17.44
N ASN A 173 -6.35 -15.81 18.30
CA ASN A 173 -4.93 -15.72 17.94
C ASN A 173 -4.35 -17.10 17.56
N SER A 174 -4.78 -18.16 18.24
CA SER A 174 -4.34 -19.53 17.92
C SER A 174 -4.93 -20.04 16.60
N MET A 175 -6.20 -19.73 16.32
CA MET A 175 -6.84 -20.01 15.02
C MET A 175 -6.17 -19.27 13.88
N GLY A 176 -5.82 -17.99 14.07
CA GLY A 176 -5.07 -17.23 13.08
C GLY A 176 -3.77 -17.92 12.67
N GLY A 177 -3.09 -18.54 13.65
CA GLY A 177 -1.93 -19.35 13.36
C GLY A 177 -2.21 -20.66 12.62
N VAL A 178 -3.38 -21.28 12.79
CA VAL A 178 -3.77 -22.45 12.00
C VAL A 178 -3.96 -22.06 10.53
N TYR A 179 -4.69 -20.97 10.27
CA TYR A 179 -4.93 -20.48 8.92
C TYR A 179 -3.64 -20.04 8.23
N ARG A 180 -2.72 -19.39 8.96
CA ARG A 180 -1.38 -19.09 8.45
C ARG A 180 -0.64 -20.36 8.03
N ASP A 181 -0.63 -21.39 8.88
CA ASP A 181 0.06 -22.65 8.55
C ASP A 181 -0.57 -23.36 7.33
N GLN A 182 -1.85 -23.10 7.03
CA GLN A 182 -2.53 -23.56 5.80
C GLN A 182 -2.25 -22.69 4.56
N GLY A 183 -1.61 -21.53 4.73
CA GLY A 183 -1.44 -20.52 3.68
C GLY A 183 -2.64 -19.60 3.48
N ASP A 184 -3.72 -19.75 4.26
CA ASP A 184 -4.87 -18.83 4.22
C ASP A 184 -4.57 -17.56 5.03
N LEU A 185 -3.73 -16.70 4.44
CA LEU A 185 -3.27 -15.46 5.05
C LEU A 185 -4.43 -14.48 5.34
N ILE A 186 -5.50 -14.57 4.54
CA ILE A 186 -6.70 -13.75 4.69
C ILE A 186 -7.43 -14.07 6.00
N MET A 187 -7.75 -15.34 6.22
CA MET A 187 -8.39 -15.77 7.46
C MET A 187 -7.46 -15.60 8.66
N ALA A 188 -6.15 -15.78 8.48
CA ALA A 188 -5.18 -15.49 9.52
C ALA A 188 -5.27 -14.03 10.01
N ILE A 189 -5.30 -13.06 9.08
CA ILE A 189 -5.45 -11.63 9.39
C ILE A 189 -6.77 -11.37 10.13
N ASP A 190 -7.91 -11.90 9.65
CA ASP A 190 -9.22 -11.71 10.32
C ASP A 190 -9.13 -12.08 11.80
N HIS A 191 -8.63 -13.29 12.06
CA HIS A 191 -8.55 -13.85 13.40
C HIS A 191 -7.57 -13.09 14.29
N TYR A 192 -6.40 -12.70 13.77
CA TYR A 192 -5.44 -11.90 14.52
C TYR A 192 -5.95 -10.49 14.83
N MET A 193 -6.63 -9.84 13.88
CA MET A 193 -7.20 -8.50 14.11
C MET A 193 -8.38 -8.53 15.08
N ARG A 194 -9.24 -9.55 15.01
CA ARG A 194 -10.32 -9.75 16.00
C ARG A 194 -9.77 -9.99 17.40
N SER A 195 -8.71 -10.81 17.51
CA SER A 195 -7.96 -10.98 18.76
C SER A 195 -7.42 -9.64 19.26
N LEU A 196 -6.69 -8.90 18.42
CA LEU A 196 -6.13 -7.58 18.75
C LEU A 196 -7.19 -6.61 19.28
N LYS A 197 -8.34 -6.52 18.62
CA LYS A 197 -9.46 -5.64 19.01
C LYS A 197 -10.00 -5.97 20.41
N ILE A 198 -10.03 -7.24 20.77
CA ILE A 198 -10.46 -7.67 22.11
C ILE A 198 -9.38 -7.34 23.13
N GLU A 199 -8.11 -7.64 22.83
CA GLU A 199 -7.00 -7.34 23.73
C GLU A 199 -6.86 -5.83 24.00
N GLU A 200 -7.10 -4.99 22.98
CA GLU A 200 -7.16 -3.53 23.13
C GLU A 200 -8.30 -3.08 24.05
N ARG A 201 -9.49 -3.68 23.93
CA ARG A 201 -10.63 -3.39 24.83
C ARG A 201 -10.35 -3.83 26.27
N LEU A 202 -9.66 -4.94 26.46
CA LEU A 202 -9.27 -5.45 27.77
C LEU A 202 -8.07 -4.68 28.37
N GLY A 203 -7.35 -3.89 27.55
CA GLY A 203 -6.10 -3.25 27.96
C GLY A 203 -4.97 -4.25 28.21
N ASN A 204 -5.07 -5.48 27.71
CA ASN A 204 -4.08 -6.54 27.90
C ASN A 204 -2.87 -6.29 26.99
N ARG A 205 -1.89 -5.54 27.49
CA ARG A 205 -0.68 -5.15 26.74
C ARG A 205 0.08 -6.35 26.14
N LYS A 206 0.21 -7.46 26.89
CA LYS A 206 0.90 -8.67 26.40
C LYS A 206 0.14 -9.33 25.24
N GLY A 207 -1.18 -9.41 25.34
CA GLY A 207 -2.05 -9.87 24.26
C GLY A 207 -1.91 -9.01 23.00
N ILE A 208 -1.99 -7.68 23.16
CA ILE A 208 -1.80 -6.71 22.07
C ILE A 208 -0.45 -6.91 21.37
N ALA A 209 0.65 -7.01 22.13
CA ALA A 209 1.99 -7.21 21.56
C ALA A 209 2.10 -8.54 20.77
N THR A 210 1.48 -9.60 21.28
CA THR A 210 1.44 -10.92 20.64
C THR A 210 0.68 -10.86 19.31
N SER A 211 -0.53 -10.30 19.30
CA SER A 211 -1.35 -10.18 18.08
C SER A 211 -0.68 -9.28 17.04
N LEU A 212 -0.03 -8.18 17.46
CA LEU A 212 0.73 -7.31 16.57
C LEU A 212 1.95 -8.01 15.97
N ASN A 213 2.70 -8.77 16.76
CA ASN A 213 3.83 -9.54 16.24
C ASN A 213 3.36 -10.56 15.19
N ASN A 214 2.25 -11.26 15.46
CA ASN A 214 1.69 -12.21 14.50
C ASN A 214 1.19 -11.54 13.22
N LEU A 215 0.54 -10.37 13.31
CA LEU A 215 0.18 -9.57 12.14
C LEU A 215 1.41 -9.12 11.36
N GLY A 216 2.49 -8.73 12.05
CA GLY A 216 3.77 -8.39 11.42
C GLY A 216 4.33 -9.56 10.60
N ILE A 217 4.27 -10.78 11.13
CA ILE A 217 4.68 -11.99 10.40
C ILE A 217 3.85 -12.19 9.14
N ILE A 218 2.51 -12.07 9.23
CA ILE A 218 1.66 -12.23 8.05
C ILE A 218 1.97 -11.17 6.99
N TYR A 219 2.11 -9.90 7.38
CA TYR A 219 2.41 -8.85 6.41
C TYR A 219 3.79 -9.00 5.78
N GLN A 220 4.77 -9.54 6.53
CA GLN A 220 6.06 -9.93 5.97
C GLN A 220 5.92 -11.06 4.95
N GLU A 221 5.19 -12.13 5.28
CA GLU A 221 4.92 -13.25 4.37
C GLU A 221 4.20 -12.79 3.09
N GLN A 222 3.43 -11.71 3.16
CA GLN A 222 2.78 -11.05 2.01
C GLN A 222 3.69 -10.10 1.21
N GLY A 223 4.94 -9.88 1.62
CA GLY A 223 5.84 -8.88 1.02
C GLY A 223 5.48 -7.41 1.35
N ASP A 224 4.48 -7.17 2.21
CA ASP A 224 4.12 -5.82 2.68
C ASP A 224 4.98 -5.41 3.86
N HIS A 225 6.23 -5.14 3.52
CA HIS A 225 7.25 -4.82 4.49
C HIS A 225 6.93 -3.55 5.30
N ALA A 226 6.19 -2.58 4.72
CA ALA A 226 5.83 -1.35 5.42
C ALA A 226 4.90 -1.62 6.61
N ARG A 227 3.80 -2.36 6.39
CA ARG A 227 2.91 -2.76 7.49
C ARG A 227 3.56 -3.75 8.45
N ALA A 228 4.39 -4.64 7.95
CA ALA A 228 5.16 -5.55 8.81
C ALA A 228 5.99 -4.77 9.83
N VAL A 229 6.78 -3.79 9.37
CA VAL A 229 7.60 -2.92 10.22
C VAL A 229 6.74 -2.10 11.18
N GLU A 230 5.58 -1.58 10.75
CA GLU A 230 4.66 -0.84 11.62
C GLU A 230 4.19 -1.71 12.80
N HIS A 231 3.67 -2.90 12.50
CA HIS A 231 3.15 -3.83 13.50
C HIS A 231 4.24 -4.33 14.43
N TYR A 232 5.41 -4.69 13.90
CA TYR A 232 6.56 -5.08 14.71
C TYR A 232 7.06 -3.94 15.60
N THR A 233 7.15 -2.70 15.09
CA THR A 233 7.60 -1.55 15.88
C THR A 233 6.64 -1.25 17.04
N ARG A 234 5.32 -1.40 16.81
CA ARG A 234 4.32 -1.26 17.87
C ARG A 234 4.42 -2.39 18.89
N SER A 235 4.64 -3.63 18.46
CA SER A 235 4.87 -4.78 19.36
C SER A 235 6.14 -4.60 20.19
N LEU A 236 7.25 -4.20 19.54
CA LEU A 236 8.55 -3.95 20.16
C LEU A 236 8.43 -2.94 21.30
N ARG A 237 7.78 -1.79 21.06
CA ARG A 237 7.58 -0.76 22.08
C ARG A 237 6.83 -1.28 23.30
N ILE A 238 5.78 -2.07 23.09
CA ILE A 238 5.00 -2.63 24.19
C ILE A 238 5.84 -3.64 25.00
N ASN A 239 6.62 -4.48 24.33
CA ASN A 239 7.50 -5.44 25.00
C ASN A 239 8.65 -4.75 25.75
N GLU A 240 9.19 -3.65 25.22
CA GLU A 240 10.17 -2.79 25.91
C GLU A 240 9.56 -2.11 27.15
N GLU A 241 8.35 -1.55 27.04
CA GLU A 241 7.60 -0.97 28.17
C GLU A 241 7.33 -2.01 29.27
N PHE A 242 7.07 -3.25 28.87
CA PHE A 242 6.77 -4.36 29.79
C PHE A 242 8.03 -5.04 30.36
N GLY A 243 9.20 -4.80 29.76
CA GLY A 243 10.46 -5.46 30.15
C GLY A 243 10.59 -6.92 29.67
N ASP A 244 9.79 -7.36 28.70
CA ASP A 244 9.87 -8.72 28.14
C ASP A 244 11.03 -8.82 27.15
N ARG A 245 12.23 -9.05 27.68
CA ARG A 245 13.48 -9.10 26.90
C ARG A 245 13.48 -10.20 25.82
N SER A 246 12.83 -11.34 26.07
CA SER A 246 12.77 -12.45 25.10
C SER A 246 11.86 -12.10 23.92
N SER A 247 10.70 -11.49 24.19
CA SER A 247 9.84 -10.99 23.12
C SER A 247 10.50 -9.84 22.35
N VAL A 248 11.25 -8.96 23.03
CA VAL A 248 12.03 -7.90 22.37
C VAL A 248 13.05 -8.47 21.39
N SER A 249 13.87 -9.44 21.78
CA SER A 249 14.87 -10.04 20.86
C SER A 249 14.20 -10.73 19.68
N SER A 250 13.10 -11.42 19.91
CA SER A 250 12.29 -12.05 18.86
C SER A 250 11.76 -11.05 17.83
N VAL A 251 11.17 -9.95 18.29
CA VAL A 251 10.66 -8.89 17.40
C VAL A 251 11.79 -8.18 16.67
N LEU A 252 12.93 -7.91 17.33
CA LEU A 252 14.10 -7.31 16.68
C LEU A 252 14.61 -8.21 15.54
N ASN A 253 14.71 -9.53 15.75
CA ASN A 253 15.07 -10.45 14.67
C ASN A 253 14.03 -10.45 13.53
N ASN A 254 12.74 -10.32 13.83
CA ASN A 254 11.73 -10.24 12.77
C ASN A 254 11.88 -8.95 11.95
N ILE A 255 12.07 -7.80 12.60
CA ILE A 255 12.32 -6.52 11.92
C ILE A 255 13.60 -6.59 11.09
N GLY A 256 14.68 -7.17 11.63
CA GLY A 256 15.93 -7.34 10.90
C GLY A 256 15.76 -8.20 9.64
N THR A 257 14.88 -9.22 9.70
CA THR A 257 14.58 -10.07 8.54
C THR A 257 13.86 -9.28 7.45
N VAL A 258 12.88 -8.44 7.82
CA VAL A 258 12.19 -7.56 6.87
C VAL A 258 13.16 -6.58 6.19
N TYR A 259 14.09 -5.97 6.93
CA TYR A 259 15.08 -5.07 6.33
C TYR A 259 16.07 -5.79 5.40
N ARG A 260 16.44 -7.05 5.72
CA ARG A 260 17.27 -7.86 4.82
C ARG A 260 16.53 -8.17 3.51
N GLU A 261 15.26 -8.54 3.59
CA GLU A 261 14.40 -8.79 2.40
C GLU A 261 14.22 -7.54 1.53
N GLN A 262 14.19 -6.35 2.14
CA GLN A 262 14.17 -5.07 1.42
C GLN A 262 15.52 -4.68 0.77
N GLY A 263 16.59 -5.44 1.01
CA GLY A 263 17.93 -5.08 0.54
C GLY A 263 18.62 -3.99 1.36
N ASP A 264 18.25 -3.81 2.64
CA ASP A 264 18.94 -2.92 3.60
C ASP A 264 19.73 -3.73 4.65
N PRO A 265 20.93 -4.23 4.29
CA PRO A 265 21.72 -5.06 5.19
C PRO A 265 22.28 -4.29 6.39
N VAL A 266 22.36 -2.95 6.31
CA VAL A 266 22.89 -2.11 7.40
C VAL A 266 21.90 -2.08 8.55
N ARG A 267 20.63 -1.79 8.28
CA ARG A 267 19.58 -1.84 9.31
C ARG A 267 19.37 -3.26 9.81
N ALA A 268 19.33 -4.24 8.91
CA ALA A 268 19.18 -5.64 9.29
C ALA A 268 20.27 -6.09 10.29
N MET A 269 21.52 -5.72 10.03
CA MET A 269 22.66 -6.03 10.91
C MET A 269 22.52 -5.41 12.30
N ASP A 270 22.06 -4.15 12.42
CA ASP A 270 21.81 -3.51 13.72
C ASP A 270 20.79 -4.32 14.54
N TYR A 271 19.65 -4.63 13.93
CA TYR A 271 18.58 -5.37 14.58
C TYR A 271 19.01 -6.77 15.01
N PHE A 272 19.70 -7.53 14.14
CA PHE A 272 20.20 -8.86 14.47
C PHE A 272 21.27 -8.83 15.56
N THR A 273 22.17 -7.84 15.55
CA THR A 273 23.23 -7.70 16.57
C THR A 273 22.63 -7.38 17.94
N ARG A 274 21.63 -6.49 17.99
CA ARG A 274 20.88 -6.18 19.23
C ARG A 274 20.14 -7.40 19.75
N SER A 275 19.47 -8.15 18.86
CA SER A 275 18.81 -9.41 19.23
C SER A 275 19.81 -10.43 19.79
N LEU A 276 20.93 -10.67 19.09
CA LEU A 276 21.98 -11.59 19.51
C LEU A 276 22.48 -11.25 20.92
N LYS A 277 22.80 -9.97 21.17
CA LYS A 277 23.26 -9.52 22.48
C LYS A 277 22.25 -9.82 23.59
N ILE A 278 20.96 -9.56 23.35
CA ILE A 278 19.91 -9.85 24.35
C ILE A 278 19.84 -11.36 24.59
N ASN A 279 19.89 -12.19 23.54
CA ASN A 279 19.81 -13.64 23.69
C ASN A 279 21.05 -14.23 24.39
N GLU A 280 22.24 -13.66 24.17
CA GLU A 280 23.45 -14.00 24.92
C GLU A 280 23.32 -13.66 26.41
N GLU A 281 22.75 -12.51 26.74
CA GLU A 281 22.46 -12.13 28.14
C GLU A 281 21.40 -13.01 28.80
N LEU A 282 20.42 -13.51 28.03
CA LEU A 282 19.39 -14.43 28.50
C LEU A 282 19.88 -15.89 28.58
N GLY A 283 20.96 -16.23 27.88
CA GLY A 283 21.44 -17.60 27.74
C GLY A 283 20.58 -18.50 26.83
N ASP A 284 19.71 -17.91 26.00
CA ASP A 284 18.83 -18.66 25.09
C ASP A 284 19.61 -19.14 23.86
N GLN A 285 20.13 -20.36 23.94
CA GLN A 285 20.95 -20.96 22.88
C GLN A 285 20.21 -21.08 21.55
N ALA A 286 18.90 -21.37 21.57
CA ALA A 286 18.13 -21.53 20.34
C ALA A 286 18.00 -20.19 19.60
N ASP A 287 17.73 -19.11 20.32
CA ASP A 287 17.61 -17.77 19.75
C ASP A 287 18.96 -17.12 19.40
N ILE A 288 20.04 -17.49 20.11
CA ILE A 288 21.42 -17.17 19.68
C ILE A 288 21.70 -17.80 18.32
N ALA A 289 21.40 -19.09 18.15
CA ALA A 289 21.62 -19.80 16.88
C ALA A 289 20.83 -19.17 15.72
N ARG A 290 19.59 -18.74 15.96
CA ARG A 290 18.75 -18.01 14.99
C ARG A 290 19.35 -16.66 14.60
N SER A 291 19.83 -15.89 15.57
CA SER A 291 20.44 -14.57 15.31
C SER A 291 21.75 -14.72 14.53
N LEU A 292 22.59 -15.69 14.90
CA LEU A 292 23.82 -16.02 14.17
C LEU A 292 23.56 -16.47 12.74
N ASN A 293 22.48 -17.24 12.51
CA ASN A 293 22.07 -17.61 11.15
C ASN A 293 21.82 -16.36 10.29
N ASN A 294 21.04 -15.43 10.81
CA ASN A 294 20.63 -14.25 10.06
C ASN A 294 21.81 -13.30 9.78
N ILE A 295 22.73 -13.16 10.74
CA ILE A 295 23.98 -12.41 10.56
C ILE A 295 24.87 -13.10 9.51
N GLY A 296 24.98 -14.44 9.58
CA GLY A 296 25.71 -15.24 8.59
C GLY A 296 25.14 -15.06 7.18
N ASN A 297 23.81 -15.03 7.03
CA ASN A 297 23.15 -14.77 5.75
C ASN A 297 23.56 -13.41 5.17
N ILE A 298 23.57 -12.34 5.98
CA ILE A 298 24.00 -11.01 5.50
C ILE A 298 25.44 -11.04 4.99
N TYR A 299 26.37 -11.64 5.75
CA TYR A 299 27.76 -11.72 5.30
C TYR A 299 27.94 -12.58 4.04
N SER A 300 27.15 -13.66 3.90
CA SER A 300 27.11 -14.47 2.68
C SER A 300 26.66 -13.64 1.48
N GLU A 301 25.56 -12.91 1.61
CA GLU A 301 25.01 -12.03 0.56
C GLU A 301 25.98 -10.91 0.16
N GLN A 302 26.82 -10.45 1.09
CA GLN A 302 27.88 -9.46 0.84
C GLN A 302 29.17 -10.05 0.24
N GLY A 303 29.28 -11.38 0.18
CA GLY A 303 30.50 -12.08 -0.26
C GLY A 303 31.62 -12.14 0.79
N ASP A 304 31.37 -11.76 2.05
CA ASP A 304 32.34 -11.93 3.15
C ASP A 304 32.26 -13.37 3.69
N HIS A 305 32.77 -14.30 2.90
CA HIS A 305 32.70 -15.74 3.17
C HIS A 305 33.34 -16.12 4.51
N ALA A 306 34.41 -15.44 4.93
CA ALA A 306 35.11 -15.73 6.17
C ALA A 306 34.23 -15.46 7.40
N LYS A 307 33.54 -14.30 7.45
CA LYS A 307 32.62 -14.00 8.55
C LYS A 307 31.35 -14.85 8.49
N ALA A 308 30.84 -15.12 7.29
CA ALA A 308 29.69 -16.03 7.13
C ALA A 308 29.99 -17.41 7.74
N LEU A 309 31.17 -17.98 7.43
CA LEU A 309 31.61 -19.26 8.00
C LEU A 309 31.78 -19.23 9.52
N ASP A 310 32.31 -18.15 10.09
CA ASP A 310 32.45 -18.01 11.55
C ASP A 310 31.07 -18.11 12.24
N HIS A 311 30.10 -17.32 11.77
CA HIS A 311 28.76 -17.30 12.32
C HIS A 311 28.02 -18.63 12.13
N TYR A 312 28.08 -19.24 10.94
CA TYR A 312 27.44 -20.53 10.70
C TYR A 312 28.12 -21.67 11.46
N THR A 313 29.43 -21.64 11.67
CA THR A 313 30.14 -22.65 12.46
C THR A 313 29.79 -22.54 13.94
N ARG A 314 29.69 -21.31 14.46
CA ARG A 314 29.20 -21.07 15.82
C ARG A 314 27.77 -21.56 15.99
N ARG A 315 26.87 -21.25 15.04
CA ARG A 315 25.51 -21.78 15.00
C ARG A 315 25.49 -23.30 14.99
N LEU A 316 26.27 -23.94 14.11
CA LEU A 316 26.34 -25.41 13.98
C LEU A 316 26.70 -26.07 15.31
N ARG A 317 27.66 -25.52 16.05
CA ARG A 317 28.05 -26.02 17.38
C ARG A 317 26.86 -25.99 18.35
N ILE A 318 26.16 -24.86 18.42
CA ILE A 318 25.00 -24.68 19.29
C ILE A 318 23.88 -25.67 18.92
N GLU A 319 23.59 -25.84 17.63
CA GLU A 319 22.55 -26.78 17.16
C GLU A 319 22.90 -28.24 17.52
N VAL A 320 24.18 -28.61 17.53
CA VAL A 320 24.66 -29.92 18.00
C VAL A 320 24.47 -30.06 19.52
N GLU A 321 24.84 -29.04 20.30
CA GLU A 321 24.67 -29.02 21.76
C GLU A 321 23.19 -29.12 22.17
N LEU A 322 22.29 -28.48 21.42
CA LEU A 322 20.84 -28.56 21.59
C LEU A 322 20.24 -29.89 21.14
N GLY A 323 21.00 -30.75 20.47
CA GLY A 323 20.49 -31.98 19.85
C GLY A 323 19.52 -31.72 18.67
N ASN A 324 19.46 -30.49 18.16
CA ASN A 324 18.57 -30.11 17.06
C ASN A 324 19.12 -30.58 15.71
N ARG A 325 18.91 -31.87 15.41
CA ARG A 325 19.36 -32.50 14.16
C ARG A 325 18.92 -31.73 12.91
N GLY A 326 17.69 -31.21 12.88
CA GLY A 326 17.21 -30.41 11.75
C GLY A 326 17.96 -29.09 11.58
N GLY A 327 18.27 -28.43 12.70
CA GLY A 327 19.11 -27.22 12.74
C GLY A 327 20.53 -27.46 12.24
N VAL A 328 21.15 -28.59 12.65
CA VAL A 328 22.46 -29.05 12.17
C VAL A 328 22.47 -29.21 10.64
N GLY A 329 21.46 -29.87 10.07
CA GLY A 329 21.34 -30.02 8.61
C GLY A 329 21.27 -28.67 7.89
N ARG A 330 20.44 -27.75 8.37
CA ARG A 330 20.34 -26.39 7.80
C ARG A 330 21.67 -25.62 7.89
N ALA A 331 22.35 -25.68 9.03
CA ALA A 331 23.64 -25.01 9.19
C ALA A 331 24.71 -25.57 8.24
N LEU A 332 24.73 -26.90 8.04
CA LEU A 332 25.61 -27.53 7.06
C LEU A 332 25.31 -27.09 5.63
N ASN A 333 24.04 -26.94 5.24
CA ASN A 333 23.69 -26.42 3.91
C ASN A 333 24.22 -25.01 3.71
N ASN A 334 24.00 -24.10 4.66
CA ASN A 334 24.49 -22.72 4.55
C ASN A 334 26.02 -22.66 4.45
N ILE A 335 26.74 -23.49 5.21
CA ILE A 335 28.21 -23.61 5.11
C ILE A 335 28.60 -24.13 3.72
N GLY A 336 27.86 -25.12 3.20
CA GLY A 336 28.06 -25.64 1.85
C GLY A 336 27.87 -24.58 0.77
N ASP A 337 26.85 -23.73 0.91
CA ASP A 337 26.57 -22.62 -0.02
C ASP A 337 27.73 -21.62 -0.05
N VAL A 338 28.26 -21.24 1.12
CA VAL A 338 29.43 -20.34 1.21
C VAL A 338 30.67 -20.95 0.54
N TYR A 339 30.95 -22.25 0.75
CA TYR A 339 32.07 -22.90 0.08
C TYR A 339 31.87 -23.02 -1.42
N ARG A 340 30.64 -23.26 -1.90
CA ARG A 340 30.33 -23.32 -3.33
C ARG A 340 30.56 -21.95 -3.98
N GLU A 341 30.08 -20.89 -3.37
CA GLU A 341 30.28 -19.50 -3.83
C GLU A 341 31.77 -19.10 -3.82
N SER A 342 32.54 -19.62 -2.87
CA SER A 342 34.00 -19.43 -2.81
C SER A 342 34.79 -20.29 -3.82
N GLY A 343 34.12 -21.16 -4.58
CA GLY A 343 34.76 -22.10 -5.52
C GLY A 343 35.38 -23.35 -4.86
N GLU A 344 35.22 -23.54 -3.56
CA GLU A 344 35.69 -24.70 -2.79
C GLU A 344 34.71 -25.87 -2.85
N TYR A 345 34.39 -26.28 -4.07
CA TYR A 345 33.28 -27.20 -4.35
C TYR A 345 33.37 -28.59 -3.70
N ALA A 346 34.58 -29.04 -3.35
CA ALA A 346 34.78 -30.32 -2.65
C ALA A 346 34.31 -30.24 -1.18
N LEU A 347 34.59 -29.13 -0.51
CA LEU A 347 34.10 -28.87 0.85
C LEU A 347 32.59 -28.66 0.83
N ALA A 348 32.08 -27.90 -0.14
CA ALA A 348 30.64 -27.72 -0.34
C ALA A 348 29.91 -29.07 -0.44
N LEU A 349 30.43 -29.98 -1.26
CA LEU A 349 29.86 -31.32 -1.46
C LEU A 349 29.86 -32.17 -0.18
N ASP A 350 30.92 -32.11 0.66
CA ASP A 350 30.93 -32.80 1.96
C ASP A 350 29.79 -32.31 2.86
N HIS A 351 29.64 -30.99 2.97
CA HIS A 351 28.62 -30.36 3.80
C HIS A 351 27.21 -30.69 3.32
N TYR A 352 26.92 -30.59 2.02
CA TYR A 352 25.63 -30.97 1.46
C TYR A 352 25.33 -32.46 1.63
N THR A 353 26.33 -33.34 1.50
CA THR A 353 26.15 -34.79 1.67
C THR A 353 25.83 -35.15 3.12
N ARG A 354 26.48 -34.49 4.08
CA ARG A 354 26.17 -34.66 5.51
C ARG A 354 24.78 -34.16 5.85
N SER A 355 24.37 -33.02 5.28
CA SER A 355 23.00 -32.49 5.43
C SER A 355 21.96 -33.42 4.80
N LEU A 356 22.23 -33.96 3.60
CA LEU A 356 21.38 -34.93 2.92
C LEU A 356 21.14 -36.18 3.78
N ARG A 357 22.19 -36.72 4.40
CA ARG A 357 22.07 -37.85 5.33
C ARG A 357 21.18 -37.53 6.53
N ILE A 358 21.34 -36.35 7.12
CA ILE A 358 20.47 -35.90 8.22
C ILE A 358 19.02 -35.78 7.75
N ALA A 359 18.78 -35.22 6.57
CA ALA A 359 17.43 -35.13 6.01
C ALA A 359 16.80 -36.51 5.78
N ASP A 360 17.59 -37.49 5.37
CA ASP A 360 17.14 -38.88 5.18
C ASP A 360 16.82 -39.56 6.51
N GLU A 361 17.69 -39.40 7.53
CA GLU A 361 17.45 -39.90 8.90
C GLU A 361 16.18 -39.32 9.53
N LEU A 362 15.86 -38.06 9.22
CA LEU A 362 14.65 -37.38 9.70
C LEU A 362 13.41 -37.67 8.83
N GLY A 363 13.55 -38.36 7.71
CA GLY A 363 12.47 -38.56 6.73
C GLY A 363 11.96 -37.25 6.11
N ASN A 364 12.73 -36.16 6.18
CA ASN A 364 12.32 -34.85 5.70
C ASN A 364 12.58 -34.73 4.18
N LYS A 365 11.56 -35.07 3.38
CA LYS A 365 11.61 -35.03 1.92
C LYS A 365 11.93 -33.63 1.35
N SER A 366 11.42 -32.57 1.96
CA SER A 366 11.69 -31.19 1.53
C SER A 366 13.17 -30.84 1.71
N SER A 367 13.73 -31.07 2.90
CA SER A 367 15.16 -30.85 3.15
C SER A 367 16.04 -31.73 2.26
N LYS A 368 15.63 -32.99 2.01
CA LYS A 368 16.32 -33.90 1.09
C LYS A 368 16.38 -33.31 -0.33
N THR A 369 15.28 -32.74 -0.79
CA THR A 369 15.17 -32.10 -2.11
C THR A 369 16.09 -30.87 -2.21
N ILE A 370 16.12 -30.02 -1.18
CA ILE A 370 17.03 -28.86 -1.11
C ILE A 370 18.48 -29.32 -1.21
N CYS A 371 18.88 -30.36 -0.46
CA CYS A 371 20.25 -30.87 -0.53
C CYS A 371 20.60 -31.41 -1.93
N LEU A 372 19.67 -32.11 -2.59
CA LEU A 372 19.89 -32.60 -3.96
C LEU A 372 19.99 -31.47 -4.99
N ASN A 373 19.19 -30.41 -4.83
CA ASN A 373 19.30 -29.19 -5.60
C ASN A 373 20.71 -28.58 -5.43
N ASN A 374 21.15 -28.34 -4.20
CA ASN A 374 22.46 -27.73 -3.95
C ASN A 374 23.62 -28.60 -4.45
N ILE A 375 23.53 -29.93 -4.34
CA ILE A 375 24.53 -30.85 -4.92
C ILE A 375 24.53 -30.78 -6.46
N ALA A 376 23.36 -30.70 -7.08
CA ALA A 376 23.25 -30.56 -8.53
C ALA A 376 23.86 -29.23 -9.01
N LEU A 377 23.56 -28.14 -8.31
CA LEU A 377 24.11 -26.81 -8.57
C LEU A 377 25.64 -26.79 -8.40
N ASN A 378 26.16 -27.37 -7.32
CA ASN A 378 27.61 -27.48 -7.10
C ASN A 378 28.34 -28.22 -8.24
N HIS A 379 27.75 -29.30 -8.77
CA HIS A 379 28.30 -29.98 -9.93
C HIS A 379 28.15 -29.20 -11.23
N GLN A 380 27.08 -28.43 -11.39
CA GLN A 380 26.91 -27.53 -12.53
C GLN A 380 27.98 -26.43 -12.55
N ASP A 381 28.27 -25.82 -11.40
CA ASP A 381 29.27 -24.76 -11.26
C ASP A 381 30.70 -25.28 -11.53
N GLN A 382 30.97 -26.55 -11.24
CA GLN A 382 32.20 -27.27 -11.63
C GLN A 382 32.29 -27.59 -13.14
N GLY A 383 31.19 -27.46 -13.89
CA GLY A 383 31.07 -27.95 -15.27
C GLY A 383 30.81 -29.45 -15.41
N ASP A 384 30.60 -30.20 -14.31
CA ASP A 384 30.20 -31.62 -14.32
C ASP A 384 28.69 -31.75 -14.56
N HIS A 385 28.26 -31.41 -15.77
CA HIS A 385 26.85 -31.39 -16.16
C HIS A 385 26.19 -32.78 -16.11
N LEU A 386 26.96 -33.87 -16.22
CA LEU A 386 26.41 -35.23 -16.11
C LEU A 386 25.97 -35.55 -14.68
N ARG A 387 26.79 -35.22 -13.68
CA ARG A 387 26.38 -35.37 -12.28
C ARG A 387 25.30 -34.37 -11.89
N ALA A 388 25.36 -33.14 -12.38
CA ALA A 388 24.30 -32.15 -12.17
C ALA A 388 22.94 -32.69 -12.63
N ILE A 389 22.86 -33.30 -13.81
CA ILE A 389 21.62 -33.93 -14.32
C ILE A 389 21.17 -35.09 -13.43
N LYS A 390 22.10 -35.94 -12.98
CA LYS A 390 21.77 -37.09 -12.11
C LYS A 390 21.11 -36.63 -10.81
N TYR A 391 21.73 -35.69 -10.09
CA TYR A 391 21.19 -35.19 -8.83
C TYR A 391 19.97 -34.29 -9.05
N GLY A 392 19.96 -33.50 -10.12
CA GLY A 392 18.83 -32.66 -10.51
C GLY A 392 17.56 -33.46 -10.80
N ASN A 393 17.66 -34.58 -11.53
CA ASN A 393 16.50 -35.46 -11.78
C ASN A 393 15.98 -36.14 -10.50
N ASN A 394 16.88 -36.57 -9.62
CA ASN A 394 16.48 -37.12 -8.31
C ASN A 394 15.76 -36.08 -7.46
N GLY A 395 16.26 -34.83 -7.44
CA GLY A 395 15.61 -33.70 -6.80
C GLY A 395 14.24 -33.41 -7.42
N MET A 396 14.16 -33.39 -8.75
CA MET A 396 12.94 -33.07 -9.50
C MET A 396 11.81 -34.04 -9.17
N GLN A 397 12.10 -35.33 -9.15
CA GLN A 397 11.12 -36.36 -8.81
C GLN A 397 10.59 -36.18 -7.38
N LEU A 398 11.47 -35.85 -6.43
CA LEU A 398 11.07 -35.59 -5.05
C LEU A 398 10.25 -34.31 -4.93
N ALA A 399 10.68 -33.21 -5.57
CA ALA A 399 10.02 -31.91 -5.56
C ALA A 399 8.58 -32.00 -6.10
N GLN A 400 8.39 -32.67 -7.23
CA GLN A 400 7.07 -32.93 -7.80
C GLN A 400 6.23 -33.84 -6.90
N GLY A 401 6.83 -34.88 -6.33
CA GLY A 401 6.14 -35.81 -5.42
C GLY A 401 5.67 -35.17 -4.11
N ILE A 402 6.30 -34.07 -3.67
CA ILE A 402 5.86 -33.29 -2.50
C ILE A 402 5.08 -32.02 -2.88
N GLY A 403 4.86 -31.74 -4.17
CA GLY A 403 4.13 -30.57 -4.64
C GLY A 403 4.83 -29.23 -4.42
N ARG A 404 6.17 -29.21 -4.33
CA ARG A 404 6.95 -27.98 -4.13
C ARG A 404 7.31 -27.33 -5.46
N VAL A 405 6.46 -26.41 -5.90
CA VAL A 405 6.54 -25.70 -7.19
C VAL A 405 7.82 -24.87 -7.30
N ASP A 406 8.21 -24.21 -6.21
CA ASP A 406 9.45 -23.44 -6.09
C ASP A 406 10.70 -24.29 -6.35
N LEU A 407 10.85 -25.41 -5.64
CA LEU A 407 11.99 -26.31 -5.84
C LEU A 407 11.97 -26.97 -7.23
N THR A 408 10.77 -27.23 -7.76
CA THR A 408 10.59 -27.76 -9.12
C THR A 408 11.10 -26.76 -10.16
N MET A 409 10.83 -25.46 -9.96
CA MET A 409 11.32 -24.38 -10.81
C MET A 409 12.85 -24.28 -10.77
N ASP A 410 13.46 -24.25 -9.58
CA ASP A 410 14.93 -24.17 -9.42
C ASP A 410 15.63 -25.35 -10.12
N LEU A 411 15.11 -26.57 -9.91
CA LEU A 411 15.64 -27.79 -10.51
C LEU A 411 15.44 -27.81 -12.03
N ALA A 412 14.33 -27.26 -12.54
CA ALA A 412 14.09 -27.12 -13.97
C ALA A 412 15.14 -26.20 -14.60
N GLU A 413 15.50 -25.10 -13.93
CA GLU A 413 16.56 -24.20 -14.41
C GLU A 413 17.93 -24.89 -14.44
N ILE A 414 18.31 -25.58 -13.36
CA ILE A 414 19.57 -26.33 -13.28
C ILE A 414 19.64 -27.39 -14.38
N LEU A 415 18.56 -28.14 -14.58
CA LEU A 415 18.50 -29.17 -15.61
C LEU A 415 18.56 -28.54 -17.02
N TYR A 416 17.83 -27.46 -17.28
CA TYR A 416 17.90 -26.71 -18.54
C TYR A 416 19.33 -26.31 -18.88
N ARG A 417 20.02 -25.63 -17.96
CA ARG A 417 21.40 -25.17 -18.16
C ARG A 417 22.36 -26.34 -18.42
N SER A 418 22.20 -27.44 -17.68
CA SER A 418 23.04 -28.64 -17.83
C SER A 418 22.79 -29.38 -19.15
N TYR A 419 21.53 -29.54 -19.57
CA TYR A 419 21.18 -30.17 -20.84
C TYR A 419 21.65 -29.33 -22.03
N LYS A 420 21.51 -28.00 -21.95
CA LYS A 420 22.00 -27.06 -22.96
C LYS A 420 23.52 -27.16 -23.13
N ALA A 421 24.28 -27.19 -22.04
CA ALA A 421 25.73 -27.30 -22.07
C ALA A 421 26.23 -28.60 -22.72
N LEU A 422 25.45 -29.69 -22.63
CA LEU A 422 25.74 -30.97 -23.26
C LEU A 422 25.18 -31.10 -24.70
N GLY A 423 24.58 -30.05 -25.25
CA GLY A 423 23.99 -30.07 -26.60
C GLY A 423 22.72 -30.91 -26.73
N ARG A 424 22.03 -31.20 -25.62
CA ARG A 424 20.78 -32.00 -25.59
C ARG A 424 19.57 -31.09 -25.73
N SER A 425 19.35 -30.58 -26.94
CA SER A 425 18.37 -29.53 -27.23
C SER A 425 16.93 -29.87 -26.80
N ASP A 426 16.45 -31.08 -27.05
CA ASP A 426 15.07 -31.47 -26.72
C ASP A 426 14.81 -31.46 -25.21
N SER A 427 15.73 -32.04 -24.42
CA SER A 427 15.63 -32.05 -22.96
C SER A 427 15.82 -30.65 -22.37
N ALA A 428 16.67 -29.82 -22.98
CA ALA A 428 16.86 -28.44 -22.56
C ALA A 428 15.58 -27.62 -22.80
N LEU A 429 14.95 -27.76 -23.97
CA LEU A 429 13.69 -27.10 -24.29
C LEU A 429 12.59 -27.50 -23.32
N LEU A 430 12.42 -28.80 -23.06
CA LEU A 430 11.41 -29.31 -22.12
C LEU A 430 11.57 -28.69 -20.72
N MET A 431 12.80 -28.64 -20.21
CA MET A 431 13.06 -28.06 -18.89
C MET A 431 12.89 -26.54 -18.88
N HIS A 432 13.19 -25.87 -19.99
CA HIS A 432 12.96 -24.43 -20.12
C HIS A 432 11.46 -24.10 -20.17
N GLU A 433 10.66 -24.86 -20.92
CA GLU A 433 9.20 -24.72 -20.96
C GLU A 433 8.58 -24.95 -19.58
N LEU A 434 9.05 -25.97 -18.86
CA LEU A 434 8.64 -26.22 -17.48
C LEU A 434 9.00 -25.03 -16.57
N TYR A 435 10.23 -24.52 -16.64
CA TYR A 435 10.67 -23.36 -15.88
C TYR A 435 9.81 -22.12 -16.15
N ILE A 436 9.59 -21.77 -17.42
CA ILE A 436 8.77 -20.60 -17.80
C ILE A 436 7.31 -20.79 -17.38
N GLY A 437 6.73 -21.97 -17.62
CA GLY A 437 5.36 -22.27 -17.21
C GLY A 437 5.13 -22.16 -15.70
N LEU A 438 6.09 -22.66 -14.89
CA LEU A 438 6.01 -22.53 -13.43
C LEU A 438 6.22 -21.09 -12.97
N ARG A 439 7.18 -20.36 -13.56
CA ARG A 439 7.42 -18.94 -13.24
C ARG A 439 6.20 -18.07 -13.54
N ASP A 440 5.56 -18.28 -14.68
CA ASP A 440 4.39 -17.52 -15.08
C ASP A 440 3.16 -17.93 -14.25
N SER A 441 3.05 -19.20 -13.84
CA SER A 441 2.03 -19.66 -12.90
C SER A 441 2.21 -19.05 -11.50
N ILE A 442 3.44 -18.98 -10.98
CA ILE A 442 3.73 -18.35 -9.69
C ILE A 442 3.34 -16.87 -9.75
N ARG A 443 3.78 -16.14 -10.78
CA ARG A 443 3.40 -14.73 -10.98
C ARG A 443 1.90 -14.52 -11.13
N SER A 444 1.20 -15.44 -11.79
CA SER A 444 -0.25 -15.36 -11.91
C SER A 444 -0.97 -15.62 -10.59
N GLU A 445 -0.47 -16.53 -9.75
CA GLU A 445 -1.04 -16.75 -8.41
C GLU A 445 -0.73 -15.58 -7.48
N GLU A 446 0.50 -15.05 -7.50
CA GLU A 446 0.88 -13.82 -6.77
C GLU A 446 -0.08 -12.67 -7.09
N ASN A 447 -0.37 -12.45 -8.38
CA ASN A 447 -1.32 -11.42 -8.81
C ASN A 447 -2.78 -11.68 -8.36
N LYS A 448 -3.22 -12.95 -8.33
CA LYS A 448 -4.57 -13.31 -7.85
C LYS A 448 -4.68 -13.16 -6.35
N GLU A 449 -3.66 -13.58 -5.60
CA GLU A 449 -3.58 -13.37 -4.16
C GLU A 449 -3.59 -11.88 -3.83
N GLU A 450 -2.90 -11.05 -4.61
CA GLU A 450 -2.94 -9.60 -4.46
C GLU A 450 -4.32 -8.99 -4.74
N LEU A 451 -5.04 -9.49 -5.75
CA LEU A 451 -6.42 -9.08 -6.03
C LEU A 451 -7.39 -9.52 -4.92
N MET A 452 -7.34 -10.78 -4.50
CA MET A 452 -8.13 -11.30 -3.38
C MET A 452 -7.83 -10.57 -2.08
N ARG A 453 -6.57 -10.14 -1.88
CA ARG A 453 -6.13 -9.31 -0.76
C ARG A 453 -6.78 -7.93 -0.78
N GLN A 454 -6.86 -7.28 -1.94
CA GLN A 454 -7.55 -5.99 -2.07
C GLN A 454 -9.05 -6.12 -1.77
N GLU A 455 -9.70 -7.15 -2.33
CA GLU A 455 -11.12 -7.43 -2.05
C GLU A 455 -11.37 -7.73 -0.57
N PHE A 456 -10.53 -8.57 0.05
CA PHE A 456 -10.66 -8.89 1.46
C PHE A 456 -10.40 -7.67 2.35
N GLN A 457 -9.39 -6.85 2.06
CA GLN A 457 -9.14 -5.62 2.81
C GLN A 457 -10.33 -4.67 2.72
N TYR A 458 -10.94 -4.55 1.54
CA TYR A 458 -12.14 -3.76 1.35
C TYR A 458 -13.31 -4.30 2.18
N ASP A 459 -13.58 -5.61 2.12
CA ASP A 459 -14.67 -6.26 2.87
C ASP A 459 -14.44 -6.24 4.38
N TYR A 460 -13.19 -6.41 4.82
CA TYR A 460 -12.80 -6.36 6.22
C TYR A 460 -12.88 -4.93 6.77
N ALA A 461 -12.39 -3.93 6.03
CA ALA A 461 -12.53 -2.51 6.39
C ALA A 461 -14.02 -2.12 6.50
N LYS A 462 -14.84 -2.63 5.58
CA LYS A 462 -16.29 -2.44 5.60
C LYS A 462 -16.95 -3.12 6.81
N ARG A 463 -16.59 -4.36 7.14
CA ARG A 463 -17.11 -5.08 8.32
C ARG A 463 -16.66 -4.46 9.64
N THR A 464 -15.39 -4.05 9.75
CA THR A 464 -14.89 -3.39 10.96
C THR A 464 -15.53 -2.04 11.20
N LEU A 465 -15.77 -1.27 10.14
CA LEU A 465 -16.56 -0.04 10.21
C LEU A 465 -17.98 -0.34 10.69
N ALA A 466 -18.65 -1.34 10.11
CA ALA A 466 -19.97 -1.77 10.55
C ALA A 466 -20.02 -2.20 12.03
N ASP A 467 -19.06 -3.01 12.48
CA ASP A 467 -18.96 -3.46 13.88
C ASP A 467 -18.65 -2.31 14.84
N SER A 468 -17.81 -1.34 14.42
CA SER A 468 -17.50 -0.16 15.21
C SER A 468 -18.73 0.75 15.39
N LEU A 469 -19.54 0.88 14.34
CA LEU A 469 -20.80 1.62 14.36
C LEU A 469 -21.85 0.90 15.24
N ALA A 470 -21.91 -0.43 15.15
CA ALA A 470 -22.79 -1.24 15.98
C ALA A 470 -22.42 -1.15 17.48
N HIS A 471 -21.13 -1.28 17.80
CA HIS A 471 -20.64 -1.13 19.18
C HIS A 471 -20.79 0.29 19.73
N ALA A 472 -20.58 1.32 18.92
CA ALA A 472 -20.85 2.69 19.32
C ALA A 472 -22.35 2.88 19.65
N GLY A 473 -23.24 2.20 18.91
CA GLY A 473 -24.68 2.16 19.20
C GLY A 473 -25.04 1.43 20.49
N GLU A 474 -24.42 0.28 20.77
CA GLU A 474 -24.64 -0.47 22.02
C GLU A 474 -24.05 0.22 23.26
N GLN A 475 -22.83 0.77 23.16
CA GLN A 475 -22.24 1.56 24.24
C GLN A 475 -23.11 2.78 24.55
N ARG A 476 -23.62 3.46 23.51
CA ARG A 476 -24.53 4.59 23.69
C ARG A 476 -25.84 4.17 24.36
N ARG A 477 -26.38 2.99 24.05
CA ARG A 477 -27.58 2.45 24.73
C ARG A 477 -27.33 2.11 26.20
N MET A 478 -26.21 1.45 26.51
CA MET A 478 -25.86 1.11 27.89
C MET A 478 -25.56 2.36 28.74
N GLU A 479 -24.93 3.38 28.18
CA GLU A 479 -24.74 4.68 28.84
C GLU A 479 -26.09 5.33 29.17
N LEU A 480 -27.03 5.35 28.22
CA LEU A 480 -28.38 5.91 28.43
C LEU A 480 -29.19 5.13 29.48
N GLU A 481 -29.07 3.81 29.53
CA GLU A 481 -29.74 2.97 30.54
C GLU A 481 -29.14 3.16 31.95
N ASN A 482 -27.81 3.26 32.06
CA ASN A 482 -27.14 3.57 33.31
C ASN A 482 -27.46 4.99 33.81
N GLU A 483 -27.50 5.98 32.93
CA GLU A 483 -27.93 7.34 33.27
C GLU A 483 -29.39 7.38 33.77
N ALA A 484 -30.28 6.60 33.15
CA ALA A 484 -31.68 6.48 33.56
C ALA A 484 -31.88 5.71 34.88
N ALA A 485 -31.02 4.73 35.19
CA ALA A 485 -31.02 4.02 36.48
C ALA A 485 -30.52 4.92 37.62
N VAL A 486 -29.41 5.65 37.40
CA VAL A 486 -28.84 6.60 38.35
C VAL A 486 -29.78 7.80 38.59
N ALA A 487 -30.52 8.25 37.57
CA ALA A 487 -31.52 9.31 37.69
C ALA A 487 -32.71 8.92 38.59
N ARG A 488 -33.17 7.66 38.53
CA ARG A 488 -34.27 7.15 39.36
C ARG A 488 -33.91 7.08 40.84
N GLU A 489 -32.67 6.70 41.16
CA GLU A 489 -32.16 6.65 42.53
C GLU A 489 -31.90 8.06 43.09
N ARG A 490 -31.40 8.97 42.24
CA ARG A 490 -31.13 10.39 42.59
C ARG A 490 -32.43 11.19 42.80
N SER A 491 -33.52 10.88 42.09
CA SER A 491 -34.83 11.54 42.28
C SER A 491 -35.47 11.27 43.64
N ARG A 492 -35.27 10.08 44.22
CA ARG A 492 -35.76 9.76 45.59
C ARG A 492 -34.98 10.49 46.68
N ARG A 493 -33.68 10.71 46.46
CA ARG A 493 -32.81 11.43 47.41
C ARG A 493 -32.98 12.96 47.33
N ASN A 494 -33.27 13.50 46.15
CA ASN A 494 -33.29 14.95 45.94
C ASN A 494 -34.57 15.65 46.43
N ILE A 495 -35.71 14.97 46.57
CA ILE A 495 -36.96 15.56 47.10
C ILE A 495 -36.74 16.15 48.51
N LEU A 496 -35.87 15.53 49.32
CA LEU A 496 -35.53 16.01 50.66
C LEU A 496 -34.47 17.13 50.67
N LEU A 497 -33.73 17.32 49.57
CA LEU A 497 -32.64 18.29 49.44
C LEU A 497 -33.07 19.58 48.70
N PHE A 498 -34.11 19.54 47.88
CA PHE A 498 -34.56 20.66 47.02
C PHE A 498 -35.15 21.87 47.75
N ALA A 499 -35.48 21.77 49.04
CA ALA A 499 -35.91 22.93 49.84
C ALA A 499 -34.76 23.92 50.11
N GLY A 500 -33.49 23.47 50.09
CA GLY A 500 -32.33 24.30 50.43
C GLY A 500 -31.56 24.90 49.24
N ILE A 501 -31.71 24.34 48.04
CA ILE A 501 -30.78 24.60 46.90
C ILE A 501 -31.24 25.76 45.98
N GLY A 502 -32.48 26.26 46.14
CA GLY A 502 -33.08 27.27 45.27
C GLY A 502 -32.30 28.59 45.15
N VAL A 503 -31.56 28.98 46.19
CA VAL A 503 -30.83 30.25 46.25
C VAL A 503 -29.49 30.21 45.48
N LEU A 504 -28.90 29.02 45.26
CA LEU A 504 -27.58 28.87 44.61
C LEU A 504 -27.66 28.68 43.09
N LEU A 505 -28.84 28.35 42.53
CA LEU A 505 -29.02 27.98 41.12
C LEU A 505 -29.01 29.18 40.14
N LEU A 506 -29.30 30.39 40.61
CA LEU A 506 -29.33 31.59 39.76
C LEU A 506 -27.92 32.04 39.30
N ALA A 507 -26.89 31.83 40.13
CA ALA A 507 -25.51 32.17 39.77
C ALA A 507 -24.87 31.14 38.83
N GLY A 508 -25.24 29.85 38.94
CA GLY A 508 -24.69 28.76 38.12
C GLY A 508 -25.24 28.71 36.69
N GLY A 509 -26.47 29.18 36.47
CA GLY A 509 -27.14 29.15 35.15
C GLY A 509 -26.42 30.00 34.09
N LEU A 510 -25.89 31.16 34.48
CA LEU A 510 -25.18 32.07 33.57
C LEU A 510 -23.81 31.48 33.12
N TRP A 511 -23.14 30.77 34.03
CA TRP A 511 -21.82 30.15 33.78
C TRP A 511 -21.93 28.90 32.90
N ASN A 512 -22.95 28.06 33.09
CA ASN A 512 -23.16 26.86 32.27
C ASN A 512 -23.56 27.19 30.83
N ARG A 513 -24.30 28.29 30.58
CA ARG A 513 -24.69 28.70 29.22
C ARG A 513 -23.48 29.15 28.38
N LEU A 514 -22.55 29.90 28.96
CA LEU A 514 -21.29 30.27 28.31
C LEU A 514 -20.38 29.07 28.04
N ARG A 515 -20.40 28.07 28.94
CA ARG A 515 -19.62 26.83 28.80
C ARG A 515 -20.20 25.88 27.73
N PHE A 516 -21.52 25.82 27.59
CA PHE A 516 -22.21 24.98 26.59
C PHE A 516 -21.95 25.49 25.16
N VAL A 517 -22.06 26.80 24.92
CA VAL A 517 -21.80 27.40 23.61
C VAL A 517 -20.35 27.21 23.17
N ARG A 518 -19.38 27.35 24.08
CA ARG A 518 -17.96 27.09 23.77
C ARG A 518 -17.68 25.63 23.44
N ARG A 519 -18.32 24.67 24.13
CA ARG A 519 -18.16 23.23 23.83
C ARG A 519 -18.78 22.85 22.49
N ALA A 520 -19.97 23.36 22.20
CA ALA A 520 -20.63 23.14 20.91
C ALA A 520 -19.83 23.72 19.74
N ASN A 521 -19.24 24.90 19.88
CA ASN A 521 -18.38 25.49 18.85
C ASN A 521 -17.08 24.71 18.64
N VAL A 522 -16.45 24.21 19.71
CA VAL A 522 -15.22 23.39 19.59
C VAL A 522 -15.50 22.03 18.97
N GLU A 523 -16.66 21.43 19.24
CA GLU A 523 -17.07 20.17 18.64
C GLU A 523 -17.46 20.34 17.16
N ALA A 524 -18.16 21.43 16.83
CA ALA A 524 -18.45 21.82 15.46
C ALA A 524 -17.16 22.13 14.66
N ASP A 525 -16.21 22.85 15.24
CA ASP A 525 -14.91 23.12 14.61
C ASP A 525 -14.10 21.84 14.40
N ARG A 526 -14.14 20.89 15.34
CA ARG A 526 -13.45 19.59 15.18
C ARG A 526 -14.08 18.73 14.08
N LEU A 527 -15.41 18.72 13.98
CA LEU A 527 -16.12 18.02 12.90
C LEU A 527 -15.82 18.67 11.54
N ARG A 528 -15.83 20.01 11.50
CA ARG A 528 -15.48 20.79 10.31
C ARG A 528 -14.03 20.55 9.88
N GLN A 529 -13.07 20.58 10.80
CA GLN A 529 -11.66 20.30 10.51
C GLN A 529 -11.44 18.87 10.01
N ARG A 530 -12.16 17.87 10.54
CA ARG A 530 -12.10 16.50 10.03
C ARG A 530 -12.68 16.37 8.62
N ALA A 531 -13.82 17.02 8.37
CA ALA A 531 -14.42 17.04 7.04
C ALA A 531 -13.50 17.75 6.02
N GLU A 532 -12.96 18.92 6.37
CA GLU A 532 -12.01 19.66 5.53
C GLU A 532 -10.70 18.89 5.30
N ALA A 533 -10.18 18.17 6.30
CA ALA A 533 -9.01 17.32 6.14
C ALA A 533 -9.28 16.12 5.22
N SER A 534 -10.44 15.47 5.36
CA SER A 534 -10.85 14.36 4.48
C SER A 534 -11.01 14.82 3.04
N GLU A 535 -11.59 16.00 2.83
CA GLU A 535 -11.78 16.55 1.48
C GLU A 535 -10.44 16.94 0.85
N ARG A 536 -9.55 17.58 1.61
CA ARG A 536 -8.18 17.89 1.15
C ARG A 536 -7.41 16.63 0.78
N PHE A 537 -7.54 15.56 1.57
CA PHE A 537 -6.88 14.29 1.27
C PHE A 537 -7.42 13.66 -0.02
N LYS A 538 -8.74 13.60 -0.21
CA LYS A 538 -9.37 13.10 -1.45
C LYS A 538 -8.85 13.85 -2.68
N GLN A 539 -8.72 15.17 -2.57
CA GLN A 539 -8.23 16.01 -3.66
C GLN A 539 -6.73 15.85 -3.94
N GLN A 540 -5.91 15.80 -2.90
CA GLN A 540 -4.48 15.61 -3.04
C GLN A 540 -4.17 14.22 -3.61
N PHE A 541 -4.93 13.21 -3.21
CA PHE A 541 -4.87 11.88 -3.79
C PHE A 541 -5.21 11.88 -5.28
N LEU A 542 -6.35 12.46 -5.68
CA LEU A 542 -6.75 12.51 -7.09
C LEU A 542 -5.78 13.33 -7.95
N ALA A 543 -5.25 14.44 -7.43
CA ALA A 543 -4.25 15.25 -8.12
C ALA A 543 -2.94 14.47 -8.33
N ASN A 544 -2.43 13.82 -7.28
CA ASN A 544 -1.20 13.03 -7.34
C ASN A 544 -1.35 11.82 -8.28
N MET A 545 -2.44 11.07 -8.14
CA MET A 545 -2.76 9.94 -9.03
C MET A 545 -2.86 10.40 -10.48
N SER A 546 -3.46 11.56 -10.74
CA SER A 546 -3.49 12.08 -12.10
C SER A 546 -2.11 12.44 -12.63
N HIS A 547 -1.23 13.01 -11.82
CA HIS A 547 0.15 13.27 -12.26
C HIS A 547 0.91 11.96 -12.52
N GLU A 548 0.80 10.97 -11.64
CA GLU A 548 1.47 9.68 -11.76
C GLU A 548 0.97 8.83 -12.94
N ILE A 549 -0.31 8.94 -13.31
CA ILE A 549 -0.87 8.28 -14.50
C ILE A 549 -0.57 9.07 -15.77
N ARG A 550 -0.60 10.40 -15.72
CA ARG A 550 -0.35 11.25 -16.89
C ARG A 550 1.06 11.04 -17.48
N THR A 551 2.07 10.92 -16.61
CA THR A 551 3.47 10.77 -17.03
C THR A 551 3.72 9.55 -17.92
N PRO A 552 3.38 8.30 -17.52
CA PRO A 552 3.54 7.15 -18.39
C PRO A 552 2.64 7.21 -19.62
N MET A 553 1.43 7.78 -19.51
CA MET A 553 0.52 7.88 -20.66
C MET A 553 1.04 8.83 -21.74
N ASN A 554 1.64 9.96 -21.35
CA ASN A 554 2.29 10.87 -22.28
C ASN A 554 3.50 10.22 -22.96
N ALA A 555 4.25 9.39 -22.24
CA ALA A 555 5.34 8.61 -22.83
C ALA A 555 4.82 7.62 -23.88
N ILE A 556 3.69 6.94 -23.62
CA ILE A 556 3.06 6.04 -24.59
C ILE A 556 2.56 6.79 -25.83
N VAL A 557 1.95 7.98 -25.66
CA VAL A 557 1.55 8.85 -26.77
C VAL A 557 2.79 9.25 -27.60
N GLY A 558 3.86 9.71 -26.94
CA GLY A 558 5.11 10.08 -27.60
C GLY A 558 5.73 8.93 -28.39
N MET A 559 5.87 7.75 -27.78
CA MET A 559 6.40 6.55 -28.44
C MET A 559 5.54 6.11 -29.63
N SER A 560 4.20 6.16 -29.50
CA SER A 560 3.30 5.84 -30.61
C SER A 560 3.43 6.84 -31.76
N GLY A 561 3.66 8.12 -31.46
CA GLY A 561 3.95 9.15 -32.46
C GLY A 561 5.27 8.91 -33.19
N ILE A 562 6.33 8.57 -32.46
CA ILE A 562 7.66 8.24 -33.03
C ILE A 562 7.55 7.02 -33.94
N LEU A 563 6.90 5.94 -33.49
CA LEU A 563 6.71 4.72 -34.29
C LEU A 563 5.91 4.99 -35.57
N LYS A 564 4.95 5.91 -35.53
CA LYS A 564 4.15 6.29 -36.71
C LYS A 564 4.95 7.09 -37.74
N ARG A 565 5.94 7.88 -37.31
CA ARG A 565 6.78 8.71 -38.20
C ARG A 565 7.94 7.93 -38.81
N ASN A 566 8.46 6.92 -38.12
CA ASN A 566 9.56 6.07 -38.60
C ASN A 566 9.09 5.04 -39.62
N ALA A 567 10.00 4.54 -40.47
CA ALA A 567 9.69 3.47 -41.41
C ALA A 567 9.29 2.19 -40.67
N HIS A 568 8.03 1.77 -40.82
CA HIS A 568 7.46 0.58 -40.20
C HIS A 568 6.63 -0.22 -41.22
N ALA A 569 6.31 -1.47 -40.91
CA ALA A 569 5.53 -2.29 -41.84
C ALA A 569 4.06 -1.78 -41.90
N PRO A 570 3.40 -1.73 -43.07
CA PRO A 570 2.03 -1.22 -43.20
C PRO A 570 0.99 -1.94 -42.32
N GLU A 571 1.27 -3.16 -41.89
CA GLU A 571 0.42 -3.93 -40.99
C GLU A 571 0.47 -3.42 -39.53
N GLN A 572 1.54 -2.70 -39.17
CA GLN A 572 1.78 -2.15 -37.82
C GLN A 572 1.01 -0.84 -37.57
N ASP A 573 0.61 -0.13 -38.62
CA ASP A 573 -0.19 1.10 -38.56
C ASP A 573 -1.45 0.92 -37.70
N LYS A 574 -2.13 -0.23 -37.85
CA LYS A 574 -3.35 -0.53 -37.09
C LYS A 574 -3.10 -0.57 -35.58
N TYR A 575 -1.97 -1.13 -35.15
CA TYR A 575 -1.62 -1.27 -33.74
C TYR A 575 -1.09 0.04 -33.17
N ILE A 576 -0.26 0.76 -33.92
CA ILE A 576 0.27 2.07 -33.51
C ILE A 576 -0.88 3.07 -33.33
N ASN A 577 -1.81 3.14 -34.29
CA ASN A 577 -3.00 4.00 -34.17
C ASN A 577 -3.90 3.57 -33.00
N ALA A 578 -4.04 2.27 -32.73
CA ALA A 578 -4.82 1.79 -31.58
C ALA A 578 -4.18 2.17 -30.23
N ILE A 579 -2.84 2.12 -30.12
CA ILE A 579 -2.09 2.53 -28.92
C ILE A 579 -2.20 4.04 -28.69
N ALA A 580 -2.02 4.84 -29.75
CA ALA A 580 -2.17 6.29 -29.70
C ALA A 580 -3.58 6.69 -29.24
N GLN A 581 -4.60 6.14 -29.91
CA GLN A 581 -6.01 6.43 -29.60
C GLN A 581 -6.40 6.02 -28.17
N SER A 582 -5.94 4.86 -27.71
CA SER A 582 -6.24 4.38 -26.36
C SER A 582 -5.59 5.28 -25.30
N SER A 583 -4.38 5.76 -25.59
CA SER A 583 -3.64 6.62 -24.68
C SER A 583 -4.24 8.02 -24.57
N GLU A 584 -4.62 8.60 -25.70
CA GLU A 584 -5.34 9.88 -25.74
C GLU A 584 -6.70 9.79 -25.02
N ASN A 585 -7.44 8.70 -25.21
CA ASN A 585 -8.73 8.49 -24.54
C ASN A 585 -8.57 8.44 -23.01
N LEU A 586 -7.51 7.79 -22.50
CA LEU A 586 -7.27 7.71 -21.06
C LEU A 586 -6.89 9.06 -20.46
N LEU A 587 -6.11 9.88 -21.19
CA LEU A 587 -5.78 11.24 -20.77
C LEU A 587 -7.03 12.13 -20.67
N VAL A 588 -7.98 11.99 -21.60
CA VAL A 588 -9.27 12.69 -21.53
C VAL A 588 -10.06 12.26 -20.29
N ILE A 589 -10.17 10.95 -20.02
CA ILE A 589 -10.85 10.44 -18.82
C ILE A 589 -10.23 11.01 -17.54
N LEU A 590 -8.91 11.02 -17.48
CA LEU A 590 -8.17 11.49 -16.32
C LEU A 590 -8.42 12.98 -16.05
N ASN A 591 -8.41 13.80 -17.11
CA ASN A 591 -8.69 15.22 -17.02
C ASN A 591 -10.16 15.49 -16.63
N ASP A 592 -11.11 14.73 -17.18
CA ASP A 592 -12.53 14.83 -16.81
C ASP A 592 -12.75 14.54 -15.32
N ILE A 593 -12.09 13.52 -14.76
CA ILE A 593 -12.18 13.17 -13.33
C ILE A 593 -11.60 14.28 -12.45
N LEU A 594 -10.47 14.87 -12.86
CA LEU A 594 -9.87 15.99 -12.14
C LEU A 594 -10.76 17.24 -12.16
N ASP A 595 -11.31 17.58 -13.32
CA ASP A 595 -12.19 18.74 -13.48
C ASP A 595 -13.45 18.58 -12.62
N LEU A 596 -14.06 17.39 -12.63
CA LEU A 596 -15.20 17.08 -11.75
C LEU A 596 -14.84 17.25 -10.27
N SER A 597 -13.71 16.70 -9.82
CA SER A 597 -13.23 16.81 -8.44
C SER A 597 -12.97 18.26 -8.01
N LYS A 598 -12.43 19.10 -8.90
CA LYS A 598 -12.25 20.54 -8.63
C LYS A 598 -13.59 21.28 -8.54
N LEU A 599 -14.55 20.90 -9.40
CA LEU A 599 -15.90 21.47 -9.41
C LEU A 599 -16.69 21.12 -8.14
N GLU A 600 -16.68 19.86 -7.70
CA GLU A 600 -17.36 19.40 -6.47
C GLU A 600 -16.91 20.18 -5.23
N ALA A 601 -15.63 20.55 -5.18
CA ALA A 601 -15.05 21.25 -4.06
C ALA A 601 -15.12 22.78 -4.17
N GLY A 602 -15.74 23.33 -5.22
CA GLY A 602 -15.86 24.76 -5.44
C GLY A 602 -14.52 25.48 -5.65
N LYS A 603 -13.47 24.76 -6.10
CA LYS A 603 -12.11 25.31 -6.32
C LYS A 603 -11.88 25.81 -7.74
N VAL A 604 -12.89 25.77 -8.60
CA VAL A 604 -12.83 26.36 -9.94
C VAL A 604 -13.09 27.85 -9.82
N GLU A 605 -12.03 28.64 -9.97
CA GLU A 605 -12.13 30.08 -10.08
C GLU A 605 -12.61 30.44 -11.49
N LEU A 606 -13.70 31.20 -11.58
CA LEU A 606 -14.21 31.72 -12.84
C LEU A 606 -13.53 33.03 -13.15
N GLU A 607 -12.95 33.13 -14.33
CA GLU A 607 -12.42 34.40 -14.80
C GLU A 607 -13.54 35.36 -15.20
N GLN A 608 -13.29 36.65 -15.01
CA GLN A 608 -14.18 37.72 -15.48
C GLN A 608 -13.35 38.62 -16.38
N VAL A 609 -13.24 38.25 -17.65
CA VAL A 609 -12.50 39.00 -18.68
C VAL A 609 -13.42 39.39 -19.83
N PRO A 610 -13.16 40.53 -20.52
CA PRO A 610 -13.87 40.86 -21.74
C PRO A 610 -13.46 39.91 -22.86
N PHE A 611 -14.41 39.27 -23.53
CA PHE A 611 -14.17 38.35 -24.65
C PHE A 611 -15.23 38.48 -25.76
N ASP A 612 -14.88 38.10 -26.99
CA ASP A 612 -15.82 38.03 -28.11
C ASP A 612 -16.36 36.59 -28.27
N PRO A 613 -17.67 36.35 -28.06
CA PRO A 613 -18.28 35.04 -28.23
C PRO A 613 -18.08 34.44 -29.62
N ARG A 614 -17.94 35.29 -30.65
CA ARG A 614 -17.72 34.85 -32.03
C ARG A 614 -16.36 34.18 -32.20
N GLN A 615 -15.34 34.66 -31.49
CA GLN A 615 -14.02 34.04 -31.49
C GLN A 615 -14.04 32.68 -30.80
N VAL A 616 -14.75 32.57 -29.66
CA VAL A 616 -14.88 31.29 -28.95
C VAL A 616 -15.54 30.22 -29.81
N ILE A 617 -16.69 30.54 -30.43
CA ILE A 617 -17.41 29.60 -31.31
C ILE A 617 -16.59 29.31 -32.57
N GLY A 618 -15.89 30.31 -33.11
CA GLY A 618 -14.97 30.14 -34.24
C GLY A 618 -13.82 29.17 -33.95
N ASN A 619 -13.20 29.29 -32.77
CA ASN A 619 -12.14 28.39 -32.33
C ASN A 619 -12.64 26.94 -32.21
N VAL A 620 -13.83 26.72 -31.64
CA VAL A 620 -14.43 25.37 -31.56
C VAL A 620 -14.67 24.79 -32.96
N ARG A 621 -15.20 25.60 -33.89
CA ARG A 621 -15.39 25.19 -35.29
C ARG A 621 -14.07 24.76 -35.91
N ASP A 622 -13.00 25.55 -35.74
CA ASP A 622 -11.71 25.28 -36.38
C ASP A 622 -11.06 24.01 -35.83
N ILE A 623 -11.20 23.74 -34.53
CA ILE A 623 -10.75 22.50 -33.88
C ILE A 623 -11.51 21.28 -34.41
N LEU A 624 -12.83 21.40 -34.60
CA LEU A 624 -13.70 20.28 -34.96
C LEU A 624 -13.87 20.05 -36.47
N ARG A 625 -13.46 21.01 -37.31
CA ARG A 625 -13.63 20.97 -38.77
C ARG A 625 -13.10 19.68 -39.39
N PHE A 626 -11.85 19.33 -39.11
CA PHE A 626 -11.22 18.14 -39.69
C PHE A 626 -11.91 16.84 -39.27
N LYS A 627 -12.36 16.75 -38.01
CA LYS A 627 -13.11 15.58 -37.51
C LYS A 627 -14.49 15.44 -38.15
N ALA A 628 -15.15 16.56 -38.45
CA ALA A 628 -16.42 16.57 -39.17
C ALA A 628 -16.21 16.17 -40.65
N GLU A 629 -15.18 16.70 -41.30
CA GLU A 629 -14.81 16.38 -42.69
C GLU A 629 -14.45 14.90 -42.87
N GLU A 630 -13.66 14.32 -41.96
CA GLU A 630 -13.30 12.89 -41.97
C GLU A 630 -14.54 11.97 -41.91
N LYS A 631 -15.59 12.42 -41.21
CA LYS A 631 -16.88 11.72 -41.13
C LYS A 631 -17.89 12.12 -42.22
N GLY A 632 -17.54 13.06 -43.10
CA GLY A 632 -18.46 13.58 -44.11
C GLY A 632 -19.67 14.34 -43.55
N LEU A 633 -19.52 14.97 -42.38
CA LEU A 633 -20.56 15.79 -41.74
C LEU A 633 -20.38 17.28 -42.08
N ALA A 634 -21.47 17.98 -42.37
CA ALA A 634 -21.44 19.44 -42.49
C ALA A 634 -21.40 20.08 -41.09
N LEU A 635 -20.42 20.96 -40.84
CA LEU A 635 -20.31 21.72 -39.59
C LEU A 635 -20.70 23.18 -39.85
N GLU A 636 -21.89 23.56 -39.41
CA GLU A 636 -22.47 24.88 -39.66
C GLU A 636 -22.43 25.76 -38.42
N VAL A 637 -22.13 27.04 -38.60
CA VAL A 637 -22.13 28.04 -37.52
C VAL A 637 -22.99 29.22 -37.91
N SER A 638 -23.97 29.54 -37.08
CA SER A 638 -24.82 30.72 -37.22
C SER A 638 -24.78 31.53 -35.93
N ILE A 639 -24.45 32.82 -36.03
CA ILE A 639 -24.42 33.73 -34.89
C ILE A 639 -25.32 34.90 -35.25
N ASN A 640 -26.36 35.13 -34.45
CA ASN A 640 -27.30 36.21 -34.69
C ASN A 640 -26.64 37.58 -34.43
N ASP A 641 -27.07 38.61 -35.16
CA ASP A 641 -26.49 39.95 -35.10
C ASP A 641 -26.72 40.63 -33.73
N ASP A 642 -27.71 40.16 -32.99
CA ASP A 642 -28.05 40.60 -31.64
C ASP A 642 -27.02 40.21 -30.57
N VAL A 643 -26.12 39.26 -30.86
CA VAL A 643 -25.07 38.83 -29.93
C VAL A 643 -24.02 39.94 -29.74
N PRO A 644 -23.79 40.46 -28.53
CA PRO A 644 -22.78 41.48 -28.30
C PRO A 644 -21.37 41.03 -28.73
N ARG A 645 -20.55 41.95 -29.24
CA ARG A 645 -19.15 41.67 -29.64
C ARG A 645 -18.19 41.53 -28.46
N SER A 646 -18.60 41.96 -27.27
CA SER A 646 -17.81 41.85 -26.06
C SER A 646 -18.74 41.51 -24.90
N LEU A 647 -18.45 40.40 -24.22
CA LEU A 647 -19.10 39.96 -22.99
C LEU A 647 -18.05 39.85 -21.88
N GLN A 648 -18.45 40.06 -20.63
CA GLN A 648 -17.61 39.86 -19.46
C GLN A 648 -17.86 38.47 -18.88
N GLY A 649 -16.85 37.61 -18.88
CA GLY A 649 -16.94 36.24 -18.34
C GLY A 649 -15.70 35.40 -18.60
N ASP A 650 -15.85 34.08 -18.58
CA ASP A 650 -14.75 33.13 -18.75
C ASP A 650 -14.82 32.46 -20.15
N PRO A 651 -14.02 32.92 -21.14
CA PRO A 651 -14.04 32.36 -22.49
C PRO A 651 -13.52 30.92 -22.54
N THR A 652 -12.66 30.51 -21.59
CA THR A 652 -12.07 29.17 -21.56
C THR A 652 -13.11 28.13 -21.15
N ARG A 653 -13.92 28.43 -20.13
CA ARG A 653 -15.03 27.53 -19.71
C ARG A 653 -16.13 27.49 -20.74
N LEU A 654 -16.45 28.62 -21.38
CA LEU A 654 -17.40 28.63 -22.49
C LEU A 654 -16.91 27.76 -23.66
N ASN A 655 -15.63 27.89 -24.03
CA ASN A 655 -15.00 27.06 -25.06
C ASN A 655 -15.10 25.57 -24.71
N GLN A 656 -14.83 25.21 -23.45
CA GLN A 656 -14.92 23.83 -22.96
C GLN A 656 -16.35 23.26 -23.07
N ILE A 657 -17.37 24.03 -22.66
CA ILE A 657 -18.77 23.62 -22.78
C ILE A 657 -19.14 23.39 -24.25
N VAL A 658 -18.85 24.36 -25.13
CA VAL A 658 -19.26 24.29 -26.54
C VAL A 658 -18.51 23.18 -27.28
N LEU A 659 -17.21 23.00 -27.00
CA LEU A 659 -16.39 21.91 -27.56
C LEU A 659 -16.95 20.53 -27.16
N ASN A 660 -17.36 20.36 -25.91
CA ASN A 660 -17.93 19.09 -25.43
C ASN A 660 -19.28 18.78 -26.09
N LEU A 661 -20.16 19.78 -26.21
CA LEU A 661 -21.46 19.60 -26.85
C LEU A 661 -21.32 19.31 -28.36
N ALA A 662 -20.54 20.11 -29.09
CA ALA A 662 -20.32 19.93 -30.53
C ALA A 662 -19.53 18.67 -30.86
N GLY A 663 -18.54 18.32 -30.03
CA GLY A 663 -17.79 17.08 -30.13
C GLY A 663 -18.69 15.85 -29.98
N ASN A 664 -19.66 15.87 -29.06
CA ASN A 664 -20.67 14.81 -28.94
C ASN A 664 -21.56 14.71 -30.19
N GLY A 665 -21.98 15.85 -30.76
CA GLY A 665 -22.75 15.86 -32.01
C GLY A 665 -22.02 15.14 -33.15
N ILE A 666 -20.74 15.48 -33.38
CA ILE A 666 -19.91 14.83 -34.43
C ILE A 666 -19.66 13.35 -34.12
N LYS A 667 -19.50 13.03 -32.83
CA LYS A 667 -19.24 11.67 -32.39
C LYS A 667 -20.40 10.72 -32.68
N PHE A 668 -21.64 11.15 -32.42
CA PHE A 668 -22.85 10.31 -32.53
C PHE A 668 -23.63 10.49 -33.84
N ALA A 669 -23.16 11.37 -34.74
CA ALA A 669 -23.64 11.45 -36.11
C ALA A 669 -22.74 10.63 -37.06
N ASP A 670 -23.35 9.73 -37.83
CA ASP A 670 -22.68 8.96 -38.89
C ASP A 670 -22.82 9.64 -40.27
N ARG A 671 -23.82 10.52 -40.45
CA ARG A 671 -24.09 11.31 -41.67
C ARG A 671 -24.97 12.52 -41.35
N GLY A 672 -24.95 13.55 -42.20
CA GLY A 672 -25.76 14.76 -42.04
C GLY A 672 -24.96 15.95 -41.54
N SER A 673 -25.44 16.67 -40.53
CA SER A 673 -24.83 17.92 -40.08
C SER A 673 -24.81 18.08 -38.56
N VAL A 674 -23.90 18.93 -38.10
CA VAL A 674 -23.84 19.47 -36.75
C VAL A 674 -23.83 20.99 -36.88
N SER A 675 -24.77 21.67 -36.22
CA SER A 675 -24.90 23.13 -36.29
C SER A 675 -24.75 23.77 -34.91
N MET A 676 -24.01 24.87 -34.82
CA MET A 676 -23.91 25.72 -33.64
C MET A 676 -24.61 27.05 -33.92
N ALA A 677 -25.66 27.37 -33.15
CA ALA A 677 -26.44 28.59 -33.29
C ALA A 677 -26.39 29.42 -32.01
N ALA A 678 -25.89 30.66 -32.09
CA ALA A 678 -25.80 31.56 -30.94
C ALA A 678 -26.79 32.74 -31.05
N LYS A 679 -27.47 33.05 -29.95
CA LYS A 679 -28.45 34.13 -29.81
C LYS A 679 -28.27 34.85 -28.48
N TRP A 680 -28.68 36.11 -28.44
CA TRP A 680 -28.69 36.92 -27.22
C TRP A 680 -30.11 37.29 -26.82
N SER A 681 -30.51 36.96 -25.60
CA SER A 681 -31.83 37.28 -25.05
C SER A 681 -31.74 37.51 -23.55
N ASP A 682 -32.43 38.54 -23.05
CA ASP A 682 -32.58 38.81 -21.61
C ASP A 682 -31.27 38.82 -20.79
N GLY A 683 -30.18 39.31 -21.39
CA GLY A 683 -28.88 39.39 -20.72
C GLY A 683 -28.09 38.06 -20.68
N ALA A 684 -28.52 37.06 -21.43
CA ALA A 684 -27.87 35.76 -21.52
C ALA A 684 -27.48 35.41 -22.97
N LEU A 685 -26.31 34.76 -23.10
CA LEU A 685 -25.86 34.13 -24.32
C LEU A 685 -26.42 32.71 -24.37
N SER A 686 -27.26 32.43 -25.35
CA SER A 686 -27.80 31.10 -25.63
C SER A 686 -27.09 30.48 -26.84
N ILE A 687 -26.49 29.32 -26.66
CA ILE A 687 -25.84 28.55 -27.74
C ILE A 687 -26.56 27.20 -27.85
N ALA A 688 -27.19 26.97 -29.00
CA ALA A 688 -27.80 25.69 -29.36
C ALA A 688 -26.85 24.90 -30.26
N VAL A 689 -26.54 23.67 -29.86
CA VAL A 689 -25.77 22.71 -30.64
C VAL A 689 -26.70 21.59 -31.06
N SER A 690 -26.96 21.47 -32.36
CA SER A 690 -27.87 20.48 -32.94
C SER A 690 -27.11 19.49 -33.81
N ASP A 691 -27.40 18.21 -33.67
CA ASP A 691 -26.88 17.13 -34.50
C ASP A 691 -28.00 16.36 -35.19
N THR A 692 -27.70 15.69 -36.31
CA THR A 692 -28.62 14.78 -37.02
C THR A 692 -28.30 13.30 -36.72
N GLY A 693 -27.73 13.01 -35.55
CA GLY A 693 -27.25 11.69 -35.15
C GLY A 693 -28.33 10.75 -34.62
N ILE A 694 -27.91 9.75 -33.84
CA ILE A 694 -28.79 8.67 -33.34
C ILE A 694 -29.90 9.13 -32.38
N GLY A 695 -29.79 10.33 -31.82
CA GLY A 695 -30.72 10.84 -30.80
C GLY A 695 -30.66 10.07 -29.47
N ILE A 696 -31.37 10.58 -28.47
CA ILE A 696 -31.43 10.06 -27.10
C ILE A 696 -32.88 9.62 -26.80
N PRO A 697 -33.11 8.39 -26.31
CA PRO A 697 -34.43 7.92 -25.91
C PRO A 697 -35.04 8.72 -24.75
N ALA A 698 -36.36 8.89 -24.75
CA ALA A 698 -37.07 9.73 -23.77
C ALA A 698 -36.88 9.26 -22.31
N ASP A 699 -36.76 7.95 -22.08
CA ASP A 699 -36.52 7.34 -20.75
C ASP A 699 -35.10 7.59 -20.20
N ARG A 700 -34.21 8.19 -21.01
CA ARG A 700 -32.81 8.46 -20.64
C ARG A 700 -32.44 9.95 -20.64
N LEU A 701 -33.33 10.85 -21.06
CA LEU A 701 -33.05 12.29 -21.13
C LEU A 701 -32.66 12.90 -19.78
N ASP A 702 -33.27 12.45 -18.67
CA ASP A 702 -32.92 12.96 -17.34
C ASP A 702 -31.57 12.44 -16.84
N LYS A 703 -31.14 11.29 -17.37
CA LYS A 703 -29.94 10.57 -16.91
C LYS A 703 -28.67 10.93 -17.68
N VAL A 704 -28.77 11.62 -18.83
CA VAL A 704 -27.57 11.95 -19.64
C VAL A 704 -26.63 12.96 -18.98
N PHE A 705 -27.09 13.62 -17.92
CA PHE A 705 -26.27 14.53 -17.10
C PHE A 705 -25.79 13.88 -15.79
N GLU A 706 -26.19 12.63 -15.50
CA GLU A 706 -25.70 11.87 -14.34
C GLU A 706 -24.29 11.33 -14.61
N GLU A 707 -23.46 11.30 -13.58
CA GLU A 707 -22.06 10.85 -13.67
C GLU A 707 -21.96 9.41 -14.15
N PHE A 708 -20.97 9.13 -15.00
CA PHE A 708 -20.67 7.81 -15.57
C PHE A 708 -21.82 7.14 -16.34
N THR A 709 -22.89 7.87 -16.64
CA THR A 709 -24.06 7.31 -17.31
C THR A 709 -23.95 7.48 -18.82
N GLN A 710 -23.96 6.36 -19.54
CA GLN A 710 -23.94 6.34 -21.00
C GLN A 710 -25.31 5.92 -21.54
N ALA A 711 -25.82 6.66 -22.53
CA ALA A 711 -27.16 6.47 -23.05
C ALA A 711 -27.40 5.10 -23.73
N TYR A 712 -26.35 4.32 -24.03
CA TYR A 712 -26.44 3.05 -24.75
C TYR A 712 -25.40 2.03 -24.24
N SER A 713 -25.84 0.84 -23.85
CA SER A 713 -24.97 -0.25 -23.35
C SER A 713 -24.25 -1.03 -24.47
N ASP A 714 -24.79 -1.02 -25.69
CA ASP A 714 -24.25 -1.77 -26.84
C ASP A 714 -23.31 -0.96 -27.75
N THR A 715 -23.23 0.37 -27.57
CA THR A 715 -22.41 1.27 -28.41
C THR A 715 -20.99 1.51 -27.89
N THR A 716 -20.64 0.93 -26.74
CA THR A 716 -19.29 1.02 -26.13
C THR A 716 -18.19 0.52 -27.07
N ARG A 717 -18.50 -0.40 -27.99
CA ARG A 717 -17.56 -0.86 -29.03
C ARG A 717 -17.37 0.10 -30.21
N LYS A 718 -18.32 1.01 -30.48
CA LYS A 718 -18.31 1.86 -31.70
C LYS A 718 -18.00 3.34 -31.44
N TYR A 719 -18.32 3.89 -30.26
CA TYR A 719 -18.21 5.34 -29.99
C TYR A 719 -17.68 5.67 -28.58
N GLY A 720 -16.68 4.95 -28.06
CA GLY A 720 -16.17 5.08 -26.68
C GLY A 720 -16.13 6.51 -26.11
N GLY A 721 -16.72 6.72 -24.93
CA GLY A 721 -16.77 8.01 -24.21
C GLY A 721 -16.76 7.82 -22.70
N THR A 722 -16.50 8.89 -21.96
CA THR A 722 -16.29 8.86 -20.49
C THR A 722 -17.61 8.91 -19.71
N GLY A 723 -18.65 9.51 -20.30
CA GLY A 723 -19.91 9.80 -19.60
C GLY A 723 -19.83 11.01 -18.66
N LEU A 724 -18.68 11.71 -18.60
CA LEU A 724 -18.47 12.84 -17.68
C LEU A 724 -18.61 14.21 -18.35
N GLY A 725 -18.33 14.32 -19.65
CA GLY A 725 -18.30 15.60 -20.36
C GLY A 725 -19.62 16.40 -20.33
N LEU A 726 -20.79 15.74 -20.37
CA LEU A 726 -22.08 16.43 -20.26
C LEU A 726 -22.35 16.93 -18.83
N THR A 727 -21.97 16.15 -17.82
CA THR A 727 -22.06 16.54 -16.40
C THR A 727 -21.16 17.74 -16.11
N ILE A 728 -19.90 17.70 -16.57
CA ILE A 728 -18.95 18.83 -16.44
C ILE A 728 -19.51 20.07 -17.11
N SER A 729 -20.05 19.94 -18.32
CA SER A 729 -20.64 21.07 -19.06
C SER A 729 -21.81 21.70 -18.30
N LYS A 730 -22.69 20.87 -17.72
CA LYS A 730 -23.83 21.34 -16.91
C LYS A 730 -23.36 22.08 -15.65
N ARG A 731 -22.39 21.52 -14.91
CA ARG A 731 -21.81 22.15 -13.72
C ARG A 731 -21.12 23.48 -14.04
N LEU A 732 -20.36 23.55 -15.12
CA LEU A 732 -19.70 24.80 -15.57
C LEU A 732 -20.71 25.88 -15.97
N ALA A 733 -21.83 25.50 -16.59
CA ALA A 733 -22.91 26.44 -16.89
C ALA A 733 -23.59 26.92 -15.60
N GLU A 734 -23.93 26.01 -14.67
CA GLU A 734 -24.55 26.34 -13.37
C GLU A 734 -23.67 27.28 -12.53
N MET A 735 -22.35 27.05 -12.50
CA MET A 735 -21.40 27.92 -11.79
C MET A 735 -21.33 29.33 -12.37
N GLN A 736 -21.53 29.48 -13.68
CA GLN A 736 -21.65 30.78 -14.35
C GLN A 736 -23.06 31.39 -14.25
N GLY A 737 -23.95 30.81 -13.43
CA GLY A 737 -25.33 31.27 -13.26
C GLY A 737 -26.27 30.89 -14.41
N GLY A 738 -25.84 29.99 -15.30
CA GLY A 738 -26.57 29.53 -16.46
C GLY A 738 -27.22 28.16 -16.29
N SER A 739 -27.72 27.60 -17.39
CA SER A 739 -28.31 26.25 -17.44
C SER A 739 -28.09 25.57 -18.79
N ILE A 740 -28.19 24.24 -18.80
CA ILE A 740 -28.17 23.42 -20.02
C ILE A 740 -29.47 22.62 -20.10
N THR A 741 -30.08 22.61 -21.28
CA THR A 741 -31.28 21.82 -21.61
C THR A 741 -31.02 20.97 -22.83
N VAL A 742 -31.78 19.88 -22.99
CA VAL A 742 -31.67 18.96 -24.13
C VAL A 742 -33.05 18.63 -24.68
N ILE A 743 -33.16 18.62 -26.00
CA ILE A 743 -34.33 18.11 -26.74
C ILE A 743 -33.78 17.08 -27.72
N SER A 744 -34.31 15.86 -27.70
CA SER A 744 -33.84 14.82 -28.61
C SER A 744 -34.97 13.84 -28.96
N GLU A 745 -34.91 13.31 -30.18
CA GLU A 745 -35.77 12.23 -30.66
C GLU A 745 -34.90 11.14 -31.27
N GLN A 746 -35.14 9.89 -30.87
CA GLN A 746 -34.36 8.74 -31.34
C GLN A 746 -34.43 8.62 -32.87
N GLY A 747 -33.26 8.57 -33.51
CA GLY A 747 -33.09 8.50 -34.96
C GLY A 747 -33.18 9.83 -35.71
N LYS A 748 -33.47 10.96 -35.04
CA LYS A 748 -33.52 12.31 -35.64
C LYS A 748 -32.47 13.28 -35.12
N GLY A 749 -31.73 12.90 -34.07
CA GLY A 749 -30.65 13.69 -33.48
C GLY A 749 -31.00 14.40 -32.19
N SER A 750 -30.09 15.22 -31.69
CA SER A 750 -30.23 15.93 -30.41
C SER A 750 -29.94 17.42 -30.56
N THR A 751 -30.56 18.24 -29.72
CA THR A 751 -30.26 19.66 -29.59
C THR A 751 -30.00 19.98 -28.13
N PHE A 752 -28.76 20.34 -27.81
CA PHE A 752 -28.35 20.82 -26.50
C PHE A 752 -28.31 22.34 -26.52
N THR A 753 -29.01 22.99 -25.60
CA THR A 753 -29.01 24.45 -25.49
C THR A 753 -28.41 24.85 -24.16
N VAL A 754 -27.29 25.58 -24.20
CA VAL A 754 -26.68 26.22 -23.03
C VAL A 754 -27.04 27.70 -23.02
N SER A 755 -27.48 28.22 -21.87
CA SER A 755 -27.80 29.62 -21.66
C SER A 755 -27.05 30.16 -20.44
N ILE A 756 -26.15 31.13 -20.64
CA ILE A 756 -25.30 31.69 -19.57
C ILE A 756 -25.49 33.22 -19.52
N PRO A 757 -25.81 33.78 -18.34
CA PRO A 757 -25.88 35.24 -18.16
C PRO A 757 -24.48 35.84 -18.23
N TYR A 758 -24.31 36.86 -19.07
CA TYR A 758 -23.06 37.63 -19.14
C TYR A 758 -23.35 39.12 -19.01
N ALA A 759 -22.44 39.84 -18.36
CA ALA A 759 -22.52 41.30 -18.36
C ALA A 759 -21.93 41.86 -19.66
N ILE A 760 -22.52 42.91 -20.20
CA ILE A 760 -21.88 43.72 -21.24
C ILE A 760 -20.95 44.70 -20.50
N PRO A 761 -19.64 44.75 -20.81
CA PRO A 761 -18.71 45.63 -20.11
C PRO A 761 -19.17 47.10 -20.17
N THR A 762 -19.49 47.71 -19.03
CA THR A 762 -19.80 49.14 -18.91
C THR A 762 -18.53 49.92 -18.61
N GLY A 763 -17.79 50.26 -19.66
CA GLY A 763 -16.59 51.07 -19.60
C GLY A 763 -16.15 51.40 -21.02
N THR A 764 -15.72 52.64 -21.26
CA THR A 764 -15.31 53.18 -22.56
C THR A 764 -14.59 52.14 -23.41
N ALA A 765 -15.02 52.02 -24.66
CA ALA A 765 -14.35 51.32 -25.75
C ALA A 765 -12.85 51.68 -25.79
N GLY A 766 -12.06 50.99 -24.98
CA GLY A 766 -10.63 50.90 -25.14
C GLY A 766 -10.43 50.01 -26.34
N ALA A 767 -10.11 50.64 -27.46
CA ALA A 767 -9.83 50.03 -28.75
C ALA A 767 -9.27 48.61 -28.58
N PHE A 768 -9.96 47.63 -29.16
CA PHE A 768 -9.32 46.38 -29.53
C PHE A 768 -8.07 46.77 -30.31
N ASN A 769 -6.91 46.64 -29.67
CA ASN A 769 -5.64 46.86 -30.32
C ASN A 769 -5.41 45.63 -31.20
N THR A 770 -6.20 45.53 -32.27
CA THR A 770 -5.87 44.76 -33.45
C THR A 770 -4.71 45.48 -34.12
N GLN A 771 -3.52 45.34 -33.55
CA GLN A 771 -2.39 45.16 -34.44
C GLN A 771 -2.44 43.71 -34.90
N PRO A 772 -2.66 43.45 -36.20
CA PRO A 772 -2.27 42.16 -36.74
C PRO A 772 -0.77 42.09 -36.52
N VAL A 773 -0.32 41.20 -35.64
CA VAL A 773 1.05 40.71 -35.72
C VAL A 773 1.09 39.93 -37.02
N THR A 774 1.44 40.63 -38.10
CA THR A 774 1.90 40.02 -39.34
C THR A 774 2.90 38.95 -38.92
N PRO A 775 2.71 37.65 -39.27
CA PRO A 775 3.72 36.66 -39.01
C PRO A 775 4.95 37.09 -39.79
N GLN A 776 5.94 37.64 -39.09
CA GLN A 776 7.26 37.79 -39.66
C GLN A 776 7.75 36.38 -40.00
N PRO A 777 8.37 36.18 -41.17
CA PRO A 777 8.89 34.87 -41.54
C PRO A 777 9.79 34.41 -40.40
N ALA A 778 9.45 33.27 -39.80
CA ALA A 778 10.31 32.61 -38.83
C ALA A 778 11.69 32.49 -39.48
N THR A 779 12.68 33.11 -38.86
CA THR A 779 14.09 32.88 -39.17
C THR A 779 14.27 31.36 -39.21
N GLU A 780 14.69 30.80 -40.35
CA GLU A 780 14.90 29.34 -40.45
C GLU A 780 15.93 28.93 -39.39
N LEU A 781 15.46 28.29 -38.31
CA LEU A 781 16.30 27.76 -37.26
C LEU A 781 17.09 26.59 -37.87
N LYS A 782 18.40 26.76 -38.02
CA LYS A 782 19.32 25.75 -38.56
C LYS A 782 20.62 25.74 -37.77
N ASN A 783 21.19 24.55 -37.54
CA ASN A 783 22.49 24.34 -36.90
C ASN A 783 22.66 24.92 -35.48
N LEU A 784 21.64 24.81 -34.63
CA LEU A 784 21.70 25.28 -33.24
C LEU A 784 22.34 24.24 -32.31
N ARG A 785 23.10 24.71 -31.31
CA ARG A 785 23.59 23.88 -30.19
C ARG A 785 22.78 24.14 -28.93
N ILE A 786 21.96 23.17 -28.55
CA ILE A 786 21.00 23.27 -27.44
C ILE A 786 21.47 22.39 -26.28
N LEU A 787 21.49 22.94 -25.06
CA LEU A 787 21.61 22.14 -23.85
C LEU A 787 20.23 21.81 -23.31
N LEU A 788 19.91 20.52 -23.19
CA LEU A 788 18.68 20.03 -22.59
C LEU A 788 18.96 19.49 -21.19
N ALA A 789 18.50 20.18 -20.16
CA ALA A 789 18.57 19.70 -18.78
C ALA A 789 17.25 19.01 -18.39
N GLU A 790 17.28 17.69 -18.29
CA GLU A 790 16.14 16.82 -18.03
C GLU A 790 16.62 15.58 -17.27
N ASP A 791 16.01 15.30 -16.12
CA ASP A 791 16.39 14.18 -15.24
C ASP A 791 15.79 12.84 -15.68
N ASN A 792 14.71 12.88 -16.45
CA ASN A 792 14.06 11.71 -17.01
C ASN A 792 14.61 11.41 -18.42
N GLU A 793 15.36 10.31 -18.53
CA GLU A 793 15.97 9.83 -19.77
C GLU A 793 14.96 9.69 -20.93
N PHE A 794 13.71 9.34 -20.66
CA PHE A 794 12.67 9.22 -21.68
C PHE A 794 12.14 10.57 -22.17
N ASN A 795 11.93 11.53 -21.27
CA ASN A 795 11.57 12.89 -21.66
C ASN A 795 12.69 13.53 -22.46
N ALA A 796 13.94 13.26 -22.07
CA ALA A 796 15.12 13.74 -22.77
C ALA A 796 15.15 13.19 -24.20
N MET A 797 14.95 11.88 -24.37
CA MET A 797 14.88 11.23 -25.68
C MET A 797 13.78 11.81 -26.58
N VAL A 798 12.56 12.01 -26.06
CA VAL A 798 11.44 12.58 -26.83
C VAL A 798 11.76 14.03 -27.26
N ALA A 799 12.28 14.85 -26.35
CA ALA A 799 12.65 16.22 -26.66
C ALA A 799 13.79 16.30 -27.71
N GLN A 800 14.77 15.40 -27.62
CA GLN A 800 15.90 15.33 -28.54
C GLN A 800 15.43 14.99 -29.97
N ASP A 801 14.56 13.99 -30.10
CA ASP A 801 13.97 13.58 -31.39
C ASP A 801 13.09 14.70 -32.00
N GLU A 802 12.25 15.35 -31.20
CA GLU A 802 11.39 16.45 -31.67
C GLU A 802 12.20 17.67 -32.13
N LEU A 803 13.31 17.99 -31.46
CA LEU A 803 14.25 19.04 -31.89
C LEU A 803 15.00 18.65 -33.16
N ALA A 804 15.43 17.39 -33.27
CA ALA A 804 16.16 16.87 -34.44
C ALA A 804 15.30 16.89 -35.71
N ASP A 805 14.00 16.62 -35.59
CA ASP A 805 13.04 16.69 -36.69
C ASP A 805 12.73 18.15 -37.08
N ALA A 806 12.57 19.04 -36.11
CA ALA A 806 12.14 20.41 -36.35
C ALA A 806 13.26 21.38 -36.78
N ILE A 807 14.51 21.13 -36.36
CA ILE A 807 15.64 22.04 -36.57
C ILE A 807 16.76 21.30 -37.34
N PRO A 808 16.88 21.52 -38.66
CA PRO A 808 17.92 20.88 -39.46
C PRO A 808 19.33 21.18 -38.93
N GLY A 809 20.09 20.13 -38.61
CA GLY A 809 21.47 20.21 -38.14
C GLY A 809 21.63 20.59 -36.66
N VAL A 810 20.58 20.52 -35.84
CA VAL A 810 20.67 20.77 -34.39
C VAL A 810 21.59 19.76 -33.70
N HIS A 811 22.32 20.24 -32.70
CA HIS A 811 23.11 19.43 -31.79
C HIS A 811 22.57 19.61 -30.37
N VAL A 812 22.13 18.53 -29.74
CA VAL A 812 21.51 18.57 -28.41
C VAL A 812 22.35 17.78 -27.42
N ASP A 813 22.96 18.48 -26.47
CA ASP A 813 23.65 17.87 -25.32
C ASP A 813 22.65 17.70 -24.17
N VAL A 814 22.67 16.56 -23.47
CA VAL A 814 21.72 16.26 -22.38
C VAL A 814 22.42 16.29 -21.01
N ALA A 815 21.85 17.04 -20.06
CA ALA A 815 22.27 17.07 -18.67
C ALA A 815 21.21 16.41 -17.78
N ALA A 816 21.59 15.38 -17.03
CA ALA A 816 20.67 14.61 -16.17
C ALA A 816 20.23 15.34 -14.89
N ASN A 817 20.78 16.52 -14.59
CA ASN A 817 20.33 17.39 -13.51
C ASN A 817 20.91 18.81 -13.66
N GLY A 818 20.45 19.73 -12.81
CA GLY A 818 20.88 21.13 -12.86
C GLY A 818 22.37 21.36 -12.60
N ARG A 819 23.04 20.51 -11.81
CA ARG A 819 24.48 20.64 -11.53
C ARG A 819 25.31 20.29 -12.76
N VAL A 820 24.98 19.19 -13.43
CA VAL A 820 25.61 18.79 -14.70
C VAL A 820 25.38 19.87 -15.77
N ALA A 821 24.19 20.48 -15.82
CA ALA A 821 23.91 21.57 -16.73
C ALA A 821 24.81 22.79 -16.50
N VAL A 822 25.07 23.17 -15.23
CA VAL A 822 26.01 24.25 -14.89
C VAL A 822 27.44 23.91 -15.34
N GLU A 823 27.92 22.69 -15.10
CA GLU A 823 29.26 22.23 -15.50
C GLU A 823 29.43 22.22 -17.03
N MET A 824 28.40 21.81 -17.77
CA MET A 824 28.41 21.80 -19.23
C MET A 824 28.49 23.21 -19.81
N VAL A 825 27.79 24.19 -19.23
CA VAL A 825 27.84 25.60 -19.67
C VAL A 825 29.20 26.25 -19.40
N GLN A 826 29.96 25.77 -18.41
CA GLN A 826 31.33 26.26 -18.16
C GLN A 826 32.34 25.78 -19.21
N THR A 827 32.06 24.63 -19.82
CA THR A 827 33.00 23.92 -20.71
C THR A 827 32.61 24.01 -22.19
N ASN A 828 31.35 24.29 -22.49
CA ASN A 828 30.79 24.37 -23.83
C ASN A 828 29.95 25.64 -24.03
N ASP A 829 29.94 26.13 -25.26
CA ASP A 829 29.06 27.24 -25.68
C ASP A 829 27.75 26.68 -26.25
N TYR A 830 26.62 27.22 -25.79
CA TYR A 830 25.27 26.85 -26.21
C TYR A 830 24.52 28.07 -26.74
N ASP A 831 23.77 27.86 -27.82
CA ASP A 831 22.87 28.88 -28.40
C ASP A 831 21.57 29.01 -27.60
N MET A 832 21.18 27.94 -26.89
CA MET A 832 19.98 27.91 -26.04
C MET A 832 20.08 26.80 -24.97
N ILE A 833 19.38 27.01 -23.86
CA ILE A 833 19.20 26.00 -22.82
C ILE A 833 17.71 25.75 -22.60
N LEU A 834 17.28 24.50 -22.72
CA LEU A 834 15.98 24.02 -22.27
C LEU A 834 16.16 23.43 -20.87
N MET A 835 15.51 24.01 -19.87
CA MET A 835 15.77 23.73 -18.46
C MET A 835 14.52 23.19 -17.79
N ASP A 836 14.53 21.92 -17.40
CA ASP A 836 13.50 21.41 -16.51
C ASP A 836 13.56 22.13 -15.15
N VAL A 837 12.41 22.59 -14.69
CA VAL A 837 12.28 23.28 -13.41
C VAL A 837 12.46 22.31 -12.24
N GLN A 838 11.97 21.08 -12.36
CA GLN A 838 11.97 20.09 -11.27
C GLN A 838 12.97 18.97 -11.56
N MET A 839 14.20 19.13 -11.06
CA MET A 839 15.24 18.11 -11.16
C MET A 839 15.85 17.79 -9.78
N PRO A 840 16.29 16.55 -9.52
CA PRO A 840 17.02 16.15 -8.33
C PRO A 840 18.40 16.80 -8.25
N GLU A 841 18.98 16.83 -7.05
CA GLU A 841 20.26 17.47 -6.69
C GLU A 841 20.28 19.00 -6.79
N MET A 842 20.01 19.55 -7.98
CA MET A 842 19.91 20.98 -8.25
C MET A 842 18.73 21.23 -9.19
N ASN A 843 17.72 21.95 -8.71
CA ASN A 843 16.53 22.28 -9.49
C ASN A 843 16.83 23.35 -10.56
N GLY A 844 15.93 23.50 -11.53
CA GLY A 844 16.13 24.41 -12.67
C GLY A 844 16.23 25.89 -12.28
N TYR A 845 15.59 26.32 -11.18
CA TYR A 845 15.72 27.71 -10.69
C TYR A 845 17.13 27.99 -10.17
N ASP A 846 17.68 27.08 -9.37
CA ASP A 846 19.01 27.20 -8.79
C ASP A 846 20.10 27.06 -9.86
N ALA A 847 19.92 26.13 -10.80
CA ALA A 847 20.79 25.97 -11.96
C ALA A 847 20.80 27.22 -12.84
N THR A 848 19.62 27.79 -13.12
CA THR A 848 19.51 29.05 -13.89
C THR A 848 20.22 30.19 -13.20
N ARG A 849 20.03 30.36 -11.88
CA ARG A 849 20.74 31.40 -11.11
C ARG A 849 22.26 31.21 -11.16
N ALA A 850 22.74 29.97 -11.05
CA ALA A 850 24.16 29.65 -11.15
C ALA A 850 24.71 29.94 -12.56
N ILE A 851 24.02 29.53 -13.62
CA ILE A 851 24.39 29.82 -15.01
C ILE A 851 24.41 31.34 -15.27
N ARG A 852 23.42 32.08 -14.79
CA ARG A 852 23.38 33.54 -14.93
C ARG A 852 24.50 34.23 -14.16
N ALA A 853 24.86 33.74 -12.97
CA ALA A 853 26.00 34.25 -12.20
C ALA A 853 27.35 33.99 -12.90
N LEU A 854 27.51 32.85 -13.59
CA LEU A 854 28.69 32.51 -14.38
C LEU A 854 28.82 33.40 -15.63
N LEU A 855 27.70 33.80 -16.23
CA LEU A 855 27.66 34.58 -17.47
C LEU A 855 27.69 36.11 -17.25
N GLY A 856 27.52 36.59 -16.01
CA GLY A 856 27.72 37.98 -15.57
C GLY A 856 26.66 39.01 -16.05
N PRO A 857 26.51 40.18 -15.39
CA PRO A 857 25.59 41.23 -15.82
C PRO A 857 26.30 42.34 -16.63
N GLU A 858 25.82 42.51 -17.87
CA GLU A 858 25.86 43.70 -18.75
C GLU A 858 27.08 44.07 -19.64
N ILE A 859 26.75 44.12 -20.95
CA ILE A 859 26.98 45.20 -21.94
C ILE A 859 28.44 45.62 -22.21
N SER A 860 29.02 45.06 -23.30
CA SER A 860 29.75 45.77 -24.39
C SER A 860 30.72 44.82 -25.11
N GLY A 861 30.27 44.21 -26.21
CA GLY A 861 31.14 43.45 -27.14
C GLY A 861 30.41 42.26 -27.79
N PRO A 862 30.56 42.01 -29.10
CA PRO A 862 29.79 40.98 -29.78
C PRO A 862 30.39 39.60 -29.46
N ASN A 863 29.69 38.79 -28.65
CA ASN A 863 29.32 37.39 -28.94
C ASN A 863 28.97 36.50 -27.73
N LYS A 864 28.96 36.97 -26.47
CA LYS A 864 28.61 36.09 -25.32
C LYS A 864 27.74 36.78 -24.26
N SER A 865 26.65 37.42 -24.64
CA SER A 865 25.75 38.06 -23.68
C SER A 865 24.31 37.58 -23.87
N ARG A 866 23.90 36.66 -22.97
CA ARG A 866 22.55 36.11 -22.75
C ARG A 866 22.11 34.94 -23.64
N THR A 867 22.76 33.77 -23.49
CA THR A 867 22.17 32.48 -23.93
C THR A 867 20.76 32.35 -23.34
N PRO A 868 19.69 32.23 -24.17
CA PRO A 868 18.33 32.12 -23.70
C PRO A 868 18.13 30.83 -22.89
N ILE A 869 17.48 30.95 -21.73
CA ILE A 869 17.07 29.79 -20.92
C ILE A 869 15.54 29.70 -20.94
N ILE A 870 15.00 28.61 -21.48
CA ILE A 870 13.57 28.35 -21.54
C ILE A 870 13.22 27.31 -20.47
N ALA A 871 12.31 27.69 -19.58
CA ALA A 871 11.81 26.80 -18.53
C ALA A 871 10.93 25.70 -19.15
N MET A 872 11.11 24.46 -18.76
CA MET A 872 10.14 23.40 -19.01
C MET A 872 9.44 23.09 -17.69
N THR A 873 8.15 23.41 -17.58
CA THR A 873 7.39 23.29 -16.31
C THR A 873 6.11 22.48 -16.48
N ALA A 874 5.77 21.69 -15.46
CA ALA A 874 4.51 20.95 -15.41
C ALA A 874 3.27 21.82 -15.12
N ASN A 875 3.42 23.11 -14.75
CA ASN A 875 2.31 24.00 -14.41
C ASN A 875 2.53 25.43 -14.92
N VAL A 876 1.57 25.97 -15.67
CA VAL A 876 1.59 27.37 -16.16
C VAL A 876 0.71 28.25 -15.28
N LEU A 877 0.94 28.21 -13.97
CA LEU A 877 0.30 29.14 -13.05
C LEU A 877 1.06 30.47 -13.07
N LYS A 878 0.34 31.59 -12.93
CA LYS A 878 0.93 32.94 -12.98
C LYS A 878 2.11 33.11 -12.00
N GLU A 879 2.01 32.53 -10.81
CA GLU A 879 3.06 32.55 -9.79
C GLU A 879 4.33 31.78 -10.22
N GLU A 880 4.18 30.67 -10.93
CA GLU A 880 5.29 29.84 -11.39
C GLU A 880 6.03 30.48 -12.56
N VAL A 881 5.28 31.12 -13.47
CA VAL A 881 5.84 31.94 -14.54
C VAL A 881 6.61 33.14 -13.98
N GLU A 882 6.12 33.78 -12.92
CA GLU A 882 6.87 34.86 -12.26
C GLU A 882 8.15 34.33 -11.57
N ARG A 883 8.10 33.18 -10.91
CA ARG A 883 9.32 32.54 -10.33
C ARG A 883 10.37 32.18 -11.39
N CYS A 884 9.95 31.73 -12.57
CA CYS A 884 10.87 31.46 -13.68
C CYS A 884 11.56 32.75 -14.15
N LYS A 885 10.82 33.85 -14.27
CA LYS A 885 11.38 35.16 -14.62
C LYS A 885 12.34 35.68 -13.55
N GLU A 886 11.98 35.57 -12.27
CA GLU A 886 12.82 35.97 -11.13
C GLU A 886 14.15 35.19 -11.08
N ALA A 887 14.13 33.91 -11.48
CA ALA A 887 15.35 33.11 -11.58
C ALA A 887 16.23 33.48 -12.78
N GLY A 888 15.72 34.27 -13.74
CA GLY A 888 16.46 34.74 -14.92
C GLY A 888 16.20 33.96 -16.21
N MET A 889 15.08 33.22 -16.29
CA MET A 889 14.64 32.51 -17.50
C MET A 889 13.94 33.46 -18.48
N ASP A 890 14.07 33.20 -19.78
CA ASP A 890 13.64 34.09 -20.87
C ASP A 890 12.31 33.69 -21.50
N GLY A 891 11.86 32.46 -21.26
CA GLY A 891 10.60 31.89 -21.71
C GLY A 891 10.24 30.65 -20.92
N TYR A 892 9.08 30.06 -21.22
CA TYR A 892 8.65 28.79 -20.64
C TYR A 892 7.89 27.96 -21.68
N VAL A 893 7.87 26.65 -21.45
CA VAL A 893 7.14 25.65 -22.24
C VAL A 893 6.44 24.71 -21.24
N PRO A 894 5.11 24.51 -21.36
CA PRO A 894 4.39 23.57 -20.52
C PRO A 894 4.77 22.12 -20.87
N LYS A 895 4.89 21.25 -19.86
CA LYS A 895 5.00 19.80 -20.03
C LYS A 895 3.61 19.14 -19.83
N PRO A 896 3.14 18.27 -20.73
CA PRO A 896 3.77 17.88 -22.01
C PRO A 896 3.65 19.02 -23.04
N PHE A 897 4.67 19.17 -23.88
CA PHE A 897 4.70 20.16 -24.96
C PHE A 897 4.44 19.51 -26.31
N LYS A 898 3.76 20.24 -27.19
CA LYS A 898 3.68 19.90 -28.62
C LYS A 898 4.87 20.52 -29.36
N GLN A 899 5.30 19.89 -30.45
CA GLN A 899 6.39 20.38 -31.32
C GLN A 899 6.23 21.87 -31.65
N GLN A 900 5.01 22.30 -32.04
CA GLN A 900 4.72 23.69 -32.37
C GLN A 900 4.90 24.66 -31.18
N GLU A 901 4.49 24.27 -29.97
CA GLU A 901 4.60 25.12 -28.77
C GLU A 901 6.06 25.29 -28.34
N LEU A 902 6.85 24.22 -28.45
CA LEU A 902 8.29 24.25 -28.23
C LEU A 902 8.96 25.17 -29.26
N MET A 903 8.62 25.04 -30.54
CA MET A 903 9.19 25.86 -31.61
C MET A 903 8.79 27.34 -31.52
N ASP A 904 7.56 27.65 -31.12
CA ASP A 904 7.09 29.01 -30.90
C ASP A 904 7.84 29.67 -29.72
N ALA A 905 8.08 28.93 -28.63
CA ALA A 905 8.84 29.40 -27.49
C ALA A 905 10.33 29.64 -27.83
N ILE A 906 10.95 28.71 -28.58
CA ILE A 906 12.32 28.84 -29.09
C ILE A 906 12.44 30.07 -30.00
N GLY A 907 11.53 30.19 -30.97
CA GLY A 907 11.50 31.33 -31.90
C GLY A 907 11.29 32.67 -31.18
N THR A 908 10.43 32.70 -30.16
CA THR A 908 10.19 33.90 -29.34
C THR A 908 11.40 34.28 -28.50
N ALA A 909 12.04 33.31 -27.83
CA ALA A 909 13.20 33.54 -26.99
C ALA A 909 14.43 33.99 -27.80
N MET A 910 14.64 33.39 -28.98
CA MET A 910 15.72 33.79 -29.89
C MET A 910 15.51 35.19 -30.48
N ASN A 911 14.29 35.51 -30.93
CA ASN A 911 13.98 36.84 -31.43
C ASN A 911 14.11 37.92 -30.35
N LYS A 912 13.85 37.59 -29.09
CA LYS A 912 14.04 38.50 -27.96
C LYS A 912 15.52 38.72 -27.65
N ALA A 913 16.34 37.67 -27.71
CA ALA A 913 17.80 37.77 -27.54
C ALA A 913 18.46 38.61 -28.65
N LEU A 914 18.04 38.42 -29.91
CA LEU A 914 18.50 39.17 -31.09
C LEU A 914 18.07 40.65 -31.11
N ARG A 915 17.04 41.04 -30.35
CA ARG A 915 16.56 42.44 -30.23
C ARG A 915 17.25 43.22 -29.12
N THR A 916 18.03 42.55 -28.26
CA THR A 916 18.78 43.15 -27.15
C THR A 916 20.29 43.22 -27.39
N THR A 917 20.77 42.68 -28.52
CA THR A 917 22.07 42.95 -29.14
C THR A 917 21.97 44.13 -30.10
#